data_AF-A0A7V2H7C2-F1
#
_entry.id   AF-A0A7V2H7C2-F1
#
_cell.length_a   1.000
_cell.length_b   1.000
_cell.length_c   1.000
_cell.angle_alpha   90.00
_cell.angle_beta   90.00
_cell.angle_gamma   90.00
#
_symmetry.space_group_name_H-M   'P 1'
#
loop_
_entity.id
_entity.type
_entity.pdbx_description
1 polymer ?
#
loop_
_entity_poly.entity_id
_entity_poly.type
_entity_poly.pdbx_seq_one_letter_code
_entity_poly.pdbx_strand_id
1 'polypeptide(L)'
;MAIEALDGRYHLSGWENEVLLNRAGTLTIDTTDGNNSVVIRQDAGTLRVSVDGTVRRFDLSKVKRVRIDLRDGDDQASLSGVMLTSTIVGGAGHDTIVGGDRSDSILAGDGDDLVHARPGHDRVFGEAGHDTLFGAAGNDLLDGGDGDDSLFGQRDNDTGFGGLGNDVMYFGEGNDEIHGDDGDDSIAGAAGADLIFGGEGNDLLDGGADSGMIDSEPDTIYGGPGNDDLAGRGGDDQLFGGEGDDYLAGEEGNDNLVGDSGNDSLHGDDGDDSLYGLEGDDRITGGAGLDLIFGGDGNDRLDGGALNRLGPDPNTIYGGLGDDTLIGRDGNDVLFGDAGADSLVGGDGNDSIAGGDDNDFIHGGFGDDTLTGDNGDDSVYGSFGADSILGGNGDDRLDGGDGNEQADTDPDTIYGGWGSDTLFGRGGDDHLYGGSDNDVLYGQDGADRLFGDSGDDWLDAGSPGESVNGGIGKDFSAWDWAFDGATIDDVDQQGAGTCVFLSVLAEVAYVGMVNLKSQIRYLGGFLYAVRLHLNGLWSDVHIRFDGSMLKHNERTLDPAALGQSNSVNEFWTVLFQRAYLQACHNISQFNAAGVAAFGGESDGRRAFYALTGRWGWTFTPAGTSAATIKSWLDRGYGVVVATPGNGKKVVGELVSSHSYSVTSVNYGASGWTVTVRNPWGHDGGTASGDPWDGYITLTWDAFARSFTSGTYA
;
A
#
# COMPACT_ATOMS: atom_id res chain seq x y z
N MET A 1 -57.23 53.79 15.99
CA MET A 1 -57.63 55.09 15.41
C MET A 1 -56.48 56.07 15.57
N ALA A 2 -55.54 56.04 14.63
CA ALA A 2 -54.56 57.12 14.50
C ALA A 2 -55.07 58.04 13.39
N ILE A 3 -55.26 59.31 13.72
CA ILE A 3 -55.57 60.35 12.74
C ILE A 3 -54.23 61.01 12.44
N GLU A 4 -53.59 60.65 11.34
CA GLU A 4 -52.43 61.41 10.85
C GLU A 4 -52.88 62.44 9.82
N ALA A 5 -52.43 63.68 10.03
CA ALA A 5 -52.74 64.80 9.18
C ALA A 5 -51.67 64.95 8.09
N LEU A 6 -51.97 64.45 6.89
CA LEU A 6 -51.30 64.88 5.67
C LEU A 6 -52.26 65.80 4.90
N ASP A 7 -51.87 67.07 4.75
CA ASP A 7 -52.52 68.09 3.90
C ASP A 7 -53.95 68.57 4.27
N GLY A 8 -54.36 68.45 5.53
CA GLY A 8 -55.54 69.17 6.05
C GLY A 8 -56.90 68.65 5.56
N ARG A 9 -56.96 67.39 5.10
CA ARG A 9 -58.21 66.66 4.91
C ARG A 9 -58.28 65.51 5.92
N TYR A 10 -59.44 65.33 6.53
CA TYR A 10 -59.74 64.19 7.39
C TYR A 10 -60.08 63.00 6.48
N HIS A 11 -59.27 61.94 6.49
CA HIS A 11 -59.56 60.69 5.79
C HIS A 11 -59.91 59.60 6.82
N LEU A 12 -60.97 58.85 6.54
CA LEU A 12 -61.38 57.65 7.27
C LEU A 12 -60.64 56.48 6.62
N SER A 13 -59.58 55.97 7.24
CA SER A 13 -58.92 54.75 6.78
C SER A 13 -59.84 53.53 7.02
N GLY A 14 -59.91 52.62 6.04
CA GLY A 14 -60.42 51.25 6.22
C GLY A 14 -61.65 50.78 5.43
N TRP A 15 -62.03 51.40 4.30
CA TRP A 15 -63.18 50.89 3.49
C TRP A 15 -63.03 50.98 1.97
N GLU A 16 -62.04 51.72 1.43
CA GLU A 16 -61.85 51.87 -0.01
C GLU A 16 -60.34 51.99 -0.32
N ASN A 17 -59.92 51.43 -1.46
CA ASN A 17 -58.57 51.58 -1.98
C ASN A 17 -58.20 53.07 -2.16
N GLU A 18 -57.03 53.46 -1.66
CA GLU A 18 -56.55 54.84 -1.68
C GLU A 18 -55.46 55.05 -2.74
N VAL A 19 -55.53 56.19 -3.46
CA VAL A 19 -54.52 56.58 -4.47
C VAL A 19 -54.21 58.06 -4.30
N LEU A 20 -53.00 58.39 -3.84
CA LEU A 20 -52.56 59.73 -3.44
C LEU A 20 -51.21 60.12 -4.07
N LEU A 21 -51.13 61.35 -4.60
CA LEU A 21 -49.86 61.96 -5.02
C LEU A 21 -49.46 63.05 -4.01
N ASN A 22 -48.36 62.85 -3.29
CA ASN A 22 -47.89 63.81 -2.31
C ASN A 22 -47.05 64.95 -2.94
N ARG A 23 -46.74 65.98 -2.16
CA ARG A 23 -45.95 67.15 -2.63
C ARG A 23 -44.50 66.82 -3.00
N ALA A 24 -43.96 65.71 -2.47
CA ALA A 24 -42.61 65.25 -2.81
C ALA A 24 -42.57 64.56 -4.19
N GLY A 25 -43.72 64.18 -4.73
CA GLY A 25 -43.87 63.47 -6.00
C GLY A 25 -43.97 61.95 -5.85
N THR A 26 -44.22 61.42 -4.66
CA THR A 26 -44.53 60.00 -4.46
C THR A 26 -46.00 59.76 -4.73
N LEU A 27 -46.30 58.83 -5.64
CA LEU A 27 -47.63 58.30 -5.86
C LEU A 27 -47.80 57.03 -5.03
N THR A 28 -48.64 57.07 -4.00
CA THR A 28 -48.95 55.94 -3.12
C THR A 28 -50.30 55.33 -3.50
N ILE A 29 -50.34 54.00 -3.58
CA ILE A 29 -51.52 53.16 -3.70
C ILE A 29 -51.56 52.30 -2.43
N ASP A 30 -52.63 52.37 -1.64
CA ASP A 30 -52.85 51.54 -0.44
C ASP A 30 -54.19 50.82 -0.64
N THR A 31 -54.17 49.49 -0.72
CA THR A 31 -55.38 48.70 -0.96
C THR A 31 -56.07 48.32 0.36
N THR A 32 -57.11 47.49 0.30
CA THR A 32 -57.85 46.99 1.46
C THR A 32 -57.82 45.47 1.42
N ASP A 33 -57.86 44.80 2.57
CA ASP A 33 -57.87 43.34 2.63
C ASP A 33 -58.82 42.67 1.61
N GLY A 34 -58.35 41.58 1.02
CA GLY A 34 -58.94 40.78 -0.04
C GLY A 34 -58.26 41.01 -1.39
N ASN A 35 -58.46 40.07 -2.32
CA ASN A 35 -57.77 40.03 -3.61
C ASN A 35 -57.97 41.31 -4.45
N ASN A 36 -56.91 42.08 -4.62
CA ASN A 36 -56.86 43.34 -5.34
C ASN A 36 -55.99 43.24 -6.61
N SER A 37 -56.29 44.08 -7.60
CA SER A 37 -55.51 44.20 -8.82
C SER A 37 -55.12 45.65 -9.10
N VAL A 38 -53.82 45.92 -9.02
CA VAL A 38 -53.19 47.22 -9.31
C VAL A 38 -52.40 47.13 -10.62
N VAL A 39 -52.82 47.89 -11.63
CA VAL A 39 -52.11 47.97 -12.92
C VAL A 39 -51.71 49.41 -13.20
N ILE A 40 -50.41 49.64 -13.34
CA ILE A 40 -49.83 50.94 -13.69
C ILE A 40 -49.20 50.83 -15.08
N ARG A 41 -49.53 51.80 -15.94
CA ARG A 41 -48.91 51.93 -17.27
C ARG A 41 -48.47 53.36 -17.51
N GLN A 42 -47.26 53.52 -18.01
CA GLN A 42 -46.74 54.81 -18.44
C GLN A 42 -47.04 55.04 -19.91
N ASP A 43 -47.81 56.09 -20.20
CA ASP A 43 -47.99 56.62 -21.55
C ASP A 43 -47.18 57.91 -21.74
N ALA A 44 -47.15 58.44 -22.97
CA ALA A 44 -46.58 59.75 -23.26
C ALA A 44 -47.15 60.86 -22.35
N GLY A 45 -46.38 61.30 -21.37
CA GLY A 45 -46.69 62.39 -20.44
C GLY A 45 -47.74 62.08 -19.37
N THR A 46 -48.25 60.85 -19.28
CA THR A 46 -49.29 60.47 -18.30
C THR A 46 -48.99 59.11 -17.70
N LEU A 47 -49.21 58.96 -16.40
CA LEU A 47 -49.24 57.67 -15.72
C LEU A 47 -50.70 57.25 -15.51
N ARG A 48 -51.11 56.09 -16.05
CA ARG A 48 -52.43 55.50 -15.83
C ARG A 48 -52.33 54.50 -14.70
N VAL A 49 -53.16 54.66 -13.67
CA VAL A 49 -53.27 53.73 -12.54
C VAL A 49 -54.67 53.15 -12.53
N SER A 50 -54.79 51.82 -12.55
CA SER A 50 -56.02 51.07 -12.40
C SER A 50 -55.96 50.30 -11.09
N VAL A 51 -56.96 50.47 -10.23
CA VAL A 51 -57.13 49.62 -9.03
C VAL A 51 -58.52 49.00 -9.11
N ASP A 52 -58.60 47.67 -9.19
CA ASP A 52 -59.84 46.89 -9.36
C ASP A 52 -60.74 47.42 -10.50
N GLY A 53 -60.10 47.77 -11.61
CA GLY A 53 -60.75 48.33 -12.81
C GLY A 53 -61.07 49.82 -12.74
N THR A 54 -60.88 50.49 -11.60
CA THR A 54 -61.06 51.94 -11.45
C THR A 54 -59.81 52.70 -11.87
N VAL A 55 -59.91 53.51 -12.95
CA VAL A 55 -58.77 54.18 -13.56
C VAL A 55 -58.63 55.65 -13.14
N ARG A 56 -57.43 56.03 -12.69
CA ARG A 56 -56.98 57.41 -12.46
C ARG A 56 -55.79 57.75 -13.36
N ARG A 57 -55.61 59.03 -13.68
CA ARG A 57 -54.52 59.54 -14.55
C ARG A 57 -53.74 60.64 -13.84
N PHE A 58 -52.43 60.55 -13.89
CA PHE A 58 -51.51 61.51 -13.28
C PHE A 58 -50.57 62.11 -14.33
N ASP A 59 -50.24 63.39 -14.17
CA ASP A 59 -49.23 64.06 -14.97
C ASP A 59 -47.85 63.49 -14.61
N LEU A 60 -47.20 62.84 -15.56
CA LEU A 60 -45.93 62.13 -15.33
C LEU A 60 -44.83 63.07 -14.82
N SER A 61 -44.86 64.36 -15.20
CA SER A 61 -43.86 65.34 -14.76
C SER A 61 -43.89 65.64 -13.25
N LYS A 62 -44.95 65.20 -12.56
CA LYS A 62 -45.15 65.41 -11.11
C LYS A 62 -44.87 64.14 -10.30
N VAL A 63 -44.77 62.98 -10.94
CA VAL A 63 -44.52 61.71 -10.27
C VAL A 63 -43.04 61.40 -10.37
N LYS A 64 -42.40 61.19 -9.23
CA LYS A 64 -40.97 60.88 -9.12
C LYS A 64 -40.72 59.42 -8.77
N ARG A 65 -41.64 58.79 -8.03
CA ARG A 65 -41.59 57.39 -7.61
C ARG A 65 -43.00 56.88 -7.32
N VAL A 66 -43.15 55.57 -7.34
CA VAL A 66 -44.40 54.86 -7.04
C VAL A 66 -44.22 54.07 -5.74
N ARG A 67 -45.24 54.03 -4.89
CA ARG A 67 -45.35 53.07 -3.79
C ARG A 67 -46.69 52.35 -3.89
N ILE A 68 -46.67 51.03 -3.83
CA ILE A 68 -47.86 50.18 -3.74
C ILE A 68 -47.75 49.43 -2.43
N ASP A 69 -48.79 49.56 -1.60
CA ASP A 69 -49.00 48.77 -0.39
C ASP A 69 -50.25 47.94 -0.64
N LEU A 70 -50.04 46.70 -1.07
CA LEU A 70 -51.05 45.65 -1.11
C LEU A 70 -51.28 45.16 0.34
N ARG A 71 -52.48 44.70 0.63
CA ARG A 71 -52.91 44.25 1.98
C ARG A 71 -53.17 42.76 1.89
N ASP A 72 -53.54 42.13 3.00
CA ASP A 72 -53.84 40.70 3.05
C ASP A 72 -54.82 40.26 1.94
N GLY A 73 -54.46 39.30 1.09
CA GLY A 73 -55.23 38.74 -0.02
C GLY A 73 -54.30 38.23 -1.12
N ASP A 74 -54.80 37.38 -2.04
CA ASP A 74 -54.02 37.02 -3.23
C ASP A 74 -54.12 38.16 -4.25
N ASP A 75 -53.12 39.02 -4.26
CA ASP A 75 -53.10 40.30 -4.96
C ASP A 75 -52.29 40.27 -6.25
N GLN A 76 -52.51 41.26 -7.11
CA GLN A 76 -51.75 41.44 -8.35
C GLN A 76 -51.28 42.88 -8.50
N ALA A 77 -49.97 43.09 -8.64
CA ALA A 77 -49.39 44.38 -9.02
C ALA A 77 -48.64 44.27 -10.36
N SER A 78 -48.84 45.22 -11.28
CA SER A 78 -48.09 45.25 -12.54
C SER A 78 -47.75 46.66 -13.00
N LEU A 79 -46.45 46.94 -13.11
CA LEU A 79 -45.87 48.22 -13.54
C LEU A 79 -45.26 48.13 -14.96
N SER A 80 -46.08 47.80 -15.95
CA SER A 80 -45.61 47.67 -17.33
C SER A 80 -45.17 49.01 -17.97
N GLY A 81 -43.89 49.07 -18.40
CA GLY A 81 -43.30 50.21 -19.10
C GLY A 81 -43.05 51.43 -18.21
N VAL A 82 -43.06 51.25 -16.88
CA VAL A 82 -42.92 52.33 -15.91
C VAL A 82 -41.44 52.64 -15.69
N MET A 83 -41.00 53.84 -16.12
CA MET A 83 -39.61 54.27 -16.04
C MET A 83 -39.33 55.07 -14.75
N LEU A 84 -39.87 54.62 -13.62
CA LEU A 84 -39.75 55.24 -12.29
C LEU A 84 -39.35 54.16 -11.29
N THR A 85 -38.54 54.50 -10.29
CA THR A 85 -38.28 53.59 -9.17
C THR A 85 -39.58 53.35 -8.39
N SER A 86 -39.82 52.13 -7.96
CA SER A 86 -40.99 51.77 -7.18
C SER A 86 -40.66 51.05 -5.88
N THR A 87 -41.64 51.05 -4.98
CA THR A 87 -41.65 50.18 -3.81
C THR A 87 -42.98 49.45 -3.81
N ILE A 88 -42.96 48.13 -3.73
CA ILE A 88 -44.15 47.28 -3.72
C ILE A 88 -44.07 46.43 -2.46
N VAL A 89 -45.17 46.38 -1.71
CA VAL A 89 -45.35 45.48 -0.56
C VAL A 89 -46.60 44.66 -0.85
N GLY A 90 -46.51 43.34 -0.92
CA GLY A 90 -47.59 42.40 -1.24
C GLY A 90 -48.53 42.13 -0.06
N GLY A 91 -47.97 41.77 1.09
CA GLY A 91 -48.75 41.57 2.32
C GLY A 91 -48.84 40.09 2.66
N ALA A 92 -50.03 39.55 2.92
CA ALA A 92 -50.20 38.12 3.15
C ALA A 92 -51.14 37.54 2.09
N GLY A 93 -50.87 36.37 1.51
CA GLY A 93 -51.60 35.80 0.39
C GLY A 93 -50.65 35.38 -0.72
N HIS A 94 -51.17 34.76 -1.78
CA HIS A 94 -50.35 34.36 -2.94
C HIS A 94 -50.35 35.45 -4.01
N ASP A 95 -49.34 36.28 -4.02
CA ASP A 95 -49.26 37.48 -4.82
C ASP A 95 -48.58 37.27 -6.17
N THR A 96 -48.97 38.08 -7.16
CA THR A 96 -48.25 38.19 -8.43
C THR A 96 -47.82 39.62 -8.66
N ILE A 97 -46.51 39.87 -8.56
CA ILE A 97 -45.92 41.20 -8.63
C ILE A 97 -45.05 41.32 -9.88
N VAL A 98 -45.25 42.39 -10.64
CA VAL A 98 -44.42 42.74 -11.79
C VAL A 98 -43.93 44.18 -11.64
N GLY A 99 -42.62 44.33 -11.49
CA GLY A 99 -41.90 45.60 -11.34
C GLY A 99 -41.90 46.49 -12.60
N GLY A 100 -41.20 47.61 -12.47
CA GLY A 100 -40.99 48.67 -13.46
C GLY A 100 -39.89 48.34 -14.47
N ASP A 101 -39.21 49.36 -15.01
CA ASP A 101 -38.00 49.22 -15.85
C ASP A 101 -36.81 49.96 -15.19
N ARG A 102 -36.85 50.13 -13.86
CA ARG A 102 -35.84 50.81 -13.05
C ARG A 102 -35.79 50.10 -11.71
N SER A 103 -34.68 50.30 -10.99
CA SER A 103 -34.49 49.88 -9.60
C SER A 103 -35.75 50.00 -8.73
N ASP A 104 -36.23 48.84 -8.33
CA ASP A 104 -37.41 48.61 -7.52
C ASP A 104 -37.05 47.96 -6.19
N SER A 105 -37.95 48.10 -5.21
CA SER A 105 -37.86 47.40 -3.93
C SER A 105 -39.18 46.70 -3.70
N ILE A 106 -39.15 45.38 -3.73
CA ILE A 106 -40.32 44.52 -3.67
C ILE A 106 -40.20 43.67 -2.41
N LEU A 107 -41.25 43.69 -1.60
CA LEU A 107 -41.47 42.80 -0.47
C LEU A 107 -42.74 42.01 -0.81
N ALA A 108 -42.63 40.72 -1.06
CA ALA A 108 -43.75 39.89 -1.49
C ALA A 108 -44.66 39.59 -0.29
N GLY A 109 -44.12 38.95 0.75
CA GLY A 109 -44.72 38.85 2.07
C GLY A 109 -45.03 37.40 2.46
N ASP A 110 -46.10 37.18 3.23
CA ASP A 110 -46.47 35.81 3.61
C ASP A 110 -47.26 35.14 2.46
N GLY A 111 -46.86 33.97 1.98
CA GLY A 111 -47.54 33.14 1.00
C GLY A 111 -46.66 32.83 -0.21
N ASP A 112 -47.01 31.79 -0.97
CA ASP A 112 -46.26 31.44 -2.20
C ASP A 112 -46.48 32.51 -3.30
N ASP A 113 -45.47 33.33 -3.52
CA ASP A 113 -45.51 34.53 -4.35
C ASP A 113 -44.75 34.38 -5.68
N LEU A 114 -45.19 35.12 -6.70
CA LEU A 114 -44.52 35.21 -8.00
C LEU A 114 -44.10 36.65 -8.29
N VAL A 115 -42.79 36.90 -8.32
CA VAL A 115 -42.23 38.24 -8.58
C VAL A 115 -41.40 38.27 -9.86
N HIS A 116 -41.73 39.19 -10.76
CA HIS A 116 -40.88 39.58 -11.88
C HIS A 116 -40.44 41.03 -11.74
N ALA A 117 -39.19 41.27 -11.33
CA ALA A 117 -38.67 42.61 -11.08
C ALA A 117 -38.48 43.41 -12.39
N ARG A 118 -38.03 42.72 -13.46
CA ARG A 118 -37.74 43.24 -14.81
C ARG A 118 -36.44 44.07 -14.79
N PRO A 119 -35.99 44.71 -15.90
CA PRO A 119 -34.70 45.40 -15.88
C PRO A 119 -34.62 46.49 -14.81
N GLY A 120 -33.53 46.50 -14.06
CA GLY A 120 -33.44 47.25 -12.83
C GLY A 120 -32.11 47.10 -12.11
N HIS A 121 -32.09 47.50 -10.85
CA HIS A 121 -31.10 47.06 -9.87
C HIS A 121 -31.97 46.90 -8.65
N ASP A 122 -32.61 45.75 -8.61
CA ASP A 122 -33.82 45.52 -7.84
C ASP A 122 -33.46 44.84 -6.53
N ARG A 123 -34.33 45.01 -5.54
CA ARG A 123 -34.24 44.32 -4.26
C ARG A 123 -35.55 43.63 -4.04
N VAL A 124 -35.55 42.31 -4.10
CA VAL A 124 -36.74 41.47 -4.03
C VAL A 124 -36.59 40.54 -2.83
N PHE A 125 -37.60 40.51 -1.98
CA PHE A 125 -37.68 39.66 -0.80
C PHE A 125 -38.99 38.87 -0.89
N GLY A 126 -38.92 37.54 -0.86
CA GLY A 126 -40.06 36.64 -0.79
C GLY A 126 -40.75 36.71 0.58
N GLU A 127 -39.96 36.58 1.64
CA GLU A 127 -40.37 36.48 3.06
C GLU A 127 -40.77 35.07 3.48
N ALA A 128 -42.04 34.66 3.45
CA ALA A 128 -42.42 33.35 3.98
C ALA A 128 -43.39 32.65 3.04
N GLY A 129 -43.03 31.52 2.47
CA GLY A 129 -43.81 30.87 1.42
C GLY A 129 -42.88 30.14 0.47
N HIS A 130 -43.45 29.46 -0.53
CA HIS A 130 -42.66 28.90 -1.63
C HIS A 130 -42.67 29.88 -2.82
N ASP A 131 -41.68 30.76 -2.85
CA ASP A 131 -41.65 31.92 -3.72
C ASP A 131 -40.91 31.65 -5.03
N THR A 132 -41.26 32.42 -6.06
CA THR A 132 -40.54 32.42 -7.33
C THR A 132 -40.16 33.84 -7.72
N LEU A 133 -38.86 34.13 -7.71
CA LEU A 133 -38.31 35.47 -7.89
C LEU A 133 -37.46 35.56 -9.16
N PHE A 134 -37.73 36.56 -10.00
CA PHE A 134 -36.95 36.85 -11.20
C PHE A 134 -36.38 38.28 -11.16
N GLY A 135 -35.05 38.42 -11.10
CA GLY A 135 -34.34 39.71 -11.16
C GLY A 135 -34.38 40.33 -12.56
N ALA A 136 -33.83 39.60 -13.53
CA ALA A 136 -33.82 39.86 -14.96
C ALA A 136 -32.59 40.55 -15.53
N ALA A 137 -32.38 41.85 -15.34
CA ALA A 137 -31.21 42.49 -15.95
C ALA A 137 -30.77 43.67 -15.12
N GLY A 138 -29.46 43.73 -14.88
CA GLY A 138 -28.82 44.62 -13.94
C GLY A 138 -28.70 43.95 -12.58
N ASN A 139 -27.71 44.40 -11.82
CA ASN A 139 -27.34 43.83 -10.53
C ASN A 139 -28.48 43.87 -9.50
N ASP A 140 -29.09 42.73 -9.28
CA ASP A 140 -30.26 42.52 -8.44
C ASP A 140 -29.87 41.81 -7.12
N LEU A 141 -30.67 42.04 -6.08
CA LEU A 141 -30.64 41.30 -4.82
C LEU A 141 -31.94 40.53 -4.69
N LEU A 142 -31.85 39.20 -4.63
CA LEU A 142 -32.96 38.28 -4.43
C LEU A 142 -32.77 37.54 -3.11
N ASP A 143 -33.82 37.47 -2.30
CA ASP A 143 -33.85 36.82 -0.99
C ASP A 143 -35.18 36.06 -0.90
N GLY A 144 -35.13 34.73 -0.86
CA GLY A 144 -36.29 33.85 -0.81
C GLY A 144 -36.99 33.96 0.54
N GLY A 145 -36.33 33.51 1.59
CA GLY A 145 -36.79 33.62 2.96
C GLY A 145 -37.13 32.25 3.55
N ASP A 146 -38.29 32.12 4.18
CA ASP A 146 -38.76 30.83 4.74
C ASP A 146 -39.55 30.05 3.68
N GLY A 147 -39.07 28.89 3.24
CA GLY A 147 -39.75 27.95 2.35
C GLY A 147 -38.84 27.43 1.26
N ASP A 148 -39.34 26.47 0.46
CA ASP A 148 -38.61 25.98 -0.72
C ASP A 148 -38.86 26.95 -1.89
N ASP A 149 -37.89 27.79 -2.20
CA ASP A 149 -37.97 28.93 -3.11
C ASP A 149 -37.30 28.65 -4.47
N SER A 150 -37.56 29.53 -5.44
CA SER A 150 -36.98 29.49 -6.78
C SER A 150 -36.50 30.86 -7.23
N LEU A 151 -35.18 31.06 -7.29
CA LEU A 151 -34.55 32.36 -7.54
C LEU A 151 -33.82 32.37 -8.90
N PHE A 152 -34.06 33.42 -9.68
CA PHE A 152 -33.48 33.58 -11.02
C PHE A 152 -32.89 34.99 -11.23
N GLY A 153 -31.57 35.14 -11.16
CA GLY A 153 -30.84 36.39 -11.42
C GLY A 153 -30.92 36.83 -12.89
N GLN A 154 -30.48 35.93 -13.78
CA GLN A 154 -30.42 36.00 -15.25
C GLN A 154 -29.19 36.71 -15.83
N ARG A 155 -29.02 38.03 -15.66
CA ARG A 155 -27.99 38.78 -16.35
C ARG A 155 -27.41 39.86 -15.46
N ASP A 156 -26.12 40.08 -15.66
CA ASP A 156 -25.29 40.99 -14.86
C ASP A 156 -25.10 40.43 -13.44
N ASN A 157 -24.18 41.03 -12.68
CA ASN A 157 -23.78 40.48 -11.38
C ASN A 157 -24.86 40.65 -10.31
N ASP A 158 -25.42 39.54 -9.86
CA ASP A 158 -26.54 39.45 -8.94
C ASP A 158 -26.10 38.90 -7.57
N THR A 159 -26.98 39.02 -6.57
CA THR A 159 -26.79 38.43 -5.24
C THR A 159 -28.04 37.69 -4.81
N GLY A 160 -27.90 36.44 -4.40
CA GLY A 160 -28.99 35.53 -4.02
C GLY A 160 -28.85 34.98 -2.61
N PHE A 161 -29.97 34.88 -1.90
CA PHE A 161 -30.12 34.14 -0.63
C PHE A 161 -31.34 33.23 -0.75
N GLY A 162 -31.16 31.92 -0.57
CA GLY A 162 -32.23 30.93 -0.52
C GLY A 162 -33.05 31.11 0.76
N GLY A 163 -32.44 30.79 1.89
CA GLY A 163 -32.97 31.05 3.22
C GLY A 163 -33.19 29.77 4.01
N LEU A 164 -34.42 29.50 4.45
CA LEU A 164 -34.77 28.24 5.12
C LEU A 164 -35.59 27.38 4.17
N GLY A 165 -35.11 26.21 3.80
CA GLY A 165 -35.86 25.32 2.90
C GLY A 165 -34.95 24.77 1.83
N ASN A 166 -35.50 23.92 0.97
CA ASN A 166 -34.72 23.33 -0.11
C ASN A 166 -34.91 24.15 -1.38
N ASP A 167 -33.96 25.02 -1.68
CA ASP A 167 -34.09 26.06 -2.69
C ASP A 167 -33.53 25.67 -4.06
N VAL A 168 -34.04 26.34 -5.10
CA VAL A 168 -33.53 26.19 -6.47
C VAL A 168 -33.09 27.54 -7.00
N MET A 169 -31.80 27.68 -7.31
CA MET A 169 -31.20 28.96 -7.69
C MET A 169 -30.48 28.86 -9.04
N TYR A 170 -30.73 29.81 -9.94
CA TYR A 170 -30.05 29.93 -11.23
C TYR A 170 -29.74 31.39 -11.57
N PHE A 171 -28.47 31.79 -11.52
CA PHE A 171 -28.10 33.21 -11.56
C PHE A 171 -27.63 33.72 -12.93
N GLY A 172 -27.16 32.84 -13.82
CA GLY A 172 -27.12 33.12 -15.25
C GLY A 172 -25.83 33.76 -15.72
N GLU A 173 -25.90 34.84 -16.50
CA GLU A 173 -24.70 35.55 -16.97
C GLU A 173 -24.28 36.57 -15.91
N GLY A 174 -23.06 36.51 -15.36
CA GLY A 174 -22.65 37.46 -14.34
C GLY A 174 -21.43 37.02 -13.57
N ASN A 175 -21.02 37.80 -12.57
CA ASN A 175 -20.21 37.25 -11.50
C ASN A 175 -21.07 37.38 -10.26
N ASP A 176 -21.72 36.28 -9.91
CA ASP A 176 -22.82 36.24 -8.98
C ASP A 176 -22.34 35.79 -7.60
N GLU A 177 -23.04 36.23 -6.56
CA GLU A 177 -22.81 35.78 -5.18
C GLU A 177 -24.09 35.09 -4.70
N ILE A 178 -24.02 33.79 -4.43
CA ILE A 178 -25.18 32.94 -4.18
C ILE A 178 -24.99 32.21 -2.85
N HIS A 179 -26.00 32.26 -1.98
CA HIS A 179 -26.04 31.57 -0.69
C HIS A 179 -27.31 30.72 -0.64
N GLY A 180 -27.20 29.41 -0.46
CA GLY A 180 -28.33 28.50 -0.22
C GLY A 180 -28.92 28.67 1.18
N ASP A 181 -28.04 28.75 2.18
CA ASP A 181 -28.34 28.88 3.62
C ASP A 181 -28.76 27.53 4.27
N ASP A 182 -29.96 27.37 4.85
CA ASP A 182 -30.34 26.13 5.54
C ASP A 182 -31.25 25.27 4.63
N GLY A 183 -30.82 24.06 4.25
CA GLY A 183 -31.64 23.09 3.50
C GLY A 183 -30.82 22.28 2.50
N ASP A 184 -31.45 21.33 1.81
CA ASP A 184 -30.76 20.65 0.69
C ASP A 184 -31.02 21.46 -0.60
N ASP A 185 -30.07 22.29 -0.99
CA ASP A 185 -30.21 23.29 -2.05
C ASP A 185 -29.70 22.82 -3.41
N SER A 186 -30.22 23.43 -4.48
CA SER A 186 -29.74 23.22 -5.84
C SER A 186 -29.39 24.55 -6.50
N ILE A 187 -28.10 24.79 -6.67
CA ILE A 187 -27.56 26.07 -7.12
C ILE A 187 -26.77 25.90 -8.41
N ALA A 188 -27.02 26.80 -9.36
CA ALA A 188 -26.23 26.94 -10.59
C ALA A 188 -25.82 28.41 -10.81
N GLY A 189 -24.51 28.68 -10.82
CA GLY A 189 -23.94 29.99 -11.14
C GLY A 189 -24.17 30.35 -12.61
N ALA A 190 -23.73 29.43 -13.48
CA ALA A 190 -23.87 29.37 -14.93
C ALA A 190 -22.72 29.98 -15.74
N ALA A 191 -22.66 31.29 -15.94
CA ALA A 191 -21.63 31.87 -16.81
C ALA A 191 -20.96 33.06 -16.16
N GLY A 192 -19.64 32.97 -16.00
CA GLY A 192 -18.79 33.98 -15.41
C GLY A 192 -18.02 33.42 -14.21
N ALA A 193 -17.57 34.30 -13.31
CA ALA A 193 -16.79 33.86 -12.14
C ALA A 193 -17.61 34.12 -10.88
N ASP A 194 -18.26 33.05 -10.42
CA ASP A 194 -19.28 33.04 -9.40
C ASP A 194 -18.72 32.63 -8.03
N LEU A 195 -19.39 33.08 -6.99
CA LEU A 195 -19.13 32.72 -5.61
C LEU A 195 -20.37 32.05 -5.03
N ILE A 196 -20.28 30.76 -4.77
CA ILE A 196 -21.40 29.91 -4.35
C ILE A 196 -21.13 29.37 -2.94
N PHE A 197 -22.12 29.50 -2.06
CA PHE A 197 -22.17 28.86 -0.75
C PHE A 197 -23.43 28.00 -0.69
N GLY A 198 -23.29 26.70 -0.47
CA GLY A 198 -24.41 25.78 -0.20
C GLY A 198 -25.03 26.12 1.14
N GLY A 199 -24.32 25.81 2.23
CA GLY A 199 -24.76 26.11 3.58
C GLY A 199 -24.90 24.84 4.39
N GLU A 200 -25.99 24.69 5.14
CA GLU A 200 -26.26 23.48 5.94
C GLU A 200 -27.24 22.58 5.20
N GLY A 201 -26.86 21.34 4.92
CA GLY A 201 -27.70 20.39 4.19
C GLY A 201 -26.90 19.70 3.10
N ASN A 202 -27.52 18.82 2.32
CA ASN A 202 -26.82 18.10 1.25
C ASN A 202 -27.09 18.81 -0.07
N ASP A 203 -26.14 19.61 -0.50
CA ASP A 203 -26.32 20.57 -1.57
C ASP A 203 -25.85 20.04 -2.92
N LEU A 204 -26.47 20.52 -4.00
CA LEU A 204 -26.03 20.32 -5.37
C LEU A 204 -25.60 21.66 -5.96
N LEU A 205 -24.28 21.83 -6.13
CA LEU A 205 -23.67 23.10 -6.51
C LEU A 205 -22.93 22.94 -7.86
N ASP A 206 -23.33 23.73 -8.86
CA ASP A 206 -22.73 23.74 -10.19
C ASP A 206 -22.25 25.17 -10.50
N GLY A 207 -20.92 25.37 -10.60
CA GLY A 207 -20.32 26.64 -11.06
C GLY A 207 -20.84 27.01 -12.43
N GLY A 208 -20.94 25.99 -13.30
CA GLY A 208 -21.69 26.02 -14.53
C GLY A 208 -20.80 26.18 -15.76
N ALA A 209 -21.40 25.92 -16.91
CA ALA A 209 -20.80 26.26 -18.19
C ALA A 209 -21.86 26.90 -19.08
N ASP A 210 -21.46 27.94 -19.79
CA ASP A 210 -22.33 28.60 -20.75
C ASP A 210 -22.82 27.57 -21.79
N SER A 211 -24.13 27.48 -22.05
CA SER A 211 -24.74 26.46 -22.93
C SER A 211 -24.23 26.60 -24.38
N GLY A 212 -23.03 26.07 -24.66
CA GLY A 212 -22.35 26.11 -25.95
C GLY A 212 -21.01 26.86 -26.00
N MET A 213 -20.45 27.34 -24.88
CA MET A 213 -19.05 27.77 -24.78
C MET A 213 -18.33 27.00 -23.67
N ILE A 214 -17.01 26.88 -23.79
CA ILE A 214 -16.15 26.52 -22.66
C ILE A 214 -16.16 27.78 -21.81
N ASP A 215 -16.78 27.72 -20.63
CA ASP A 215 -16.50 28.71 -19.61
C ASP A 215 -15.04 28.53 -19.21
N SER A 216 -14.31 29.64 -19.11
CA SER A 216 -12.89 29.63 -18.74
C SER A 216 -12.63 30.53 -17.54
N GLU A 217 -13.70 31.04 -16.95
CA GLU A 217 -13.70 31.93 -15.83
C GLU A 217 -13.74 31.09 -14.55
N PRO A 218 -12.94 31.42 -13.54
CA PRO A 218 -12.82 30.58 -12.36
C PRO A 218 -13.95 30.82 -11.35
N ASP A 219 -14.56 29.75 -10.88
CA ASP A 219 -15.57 29.75 -9.83
C ASP A 219 -14.97 29.46 -8.45
N THR A 220 -15.70 29.86 -7.41
CA THR A 220 -15.40 29.48 -6.03
C THR A 220 -16.66 28.94 -5.35
N ILE A 221 -16.62 27.67 -4.97
CA ILE A 221 -17.77 26.93 -4.46
C ILE A 221 -17.44 26.38 -3.07
N TYR A 222 -18.31 26.64 -2.10
CA TYR A 222 -18.26 26.08 -0.75
C TYR A 222 -19.52 25.25 -0.51
N GLY A 223 -19.39 23.96 -0.21
CA GLY A 223 -20.48 23.07 0.21
C GLY A 223 -20.99 23.48 1.58
N GLY A 224 -20.19 23.22 2.62
CA GLY A 224 -20.52 23.52 4.00
C GLY A 224 -20.70 22.23 4.81
N PRO A 225 -21.57 22.23 5.85
CA PRO A 225 -21.92 20.99 6.52
C PRO A 225 -22.97 20.19 5.76
N GLY A 226 -22.67 18.93 5.43
CA GLY A 226 -23.54 18.04 4.69
C GLY A 226 -22.75 17.12 3.76
N ASN A 227 -23.45 16.29 2.99
CA ASN A 227 -22.81 15.52 1.93
C ASN A 227 -23.14 16.18 0.59
N ASP A 228 -22.21 16.98 0.08
CA ASP A 228 -22.46 17.91 -1.02
C ASP A 228 -21.90 17.38 -2.35
N ASP A 229 -22.59 17.68 -3.45
CA ASP A 229 -22.16 17.42 -4.83
C ASP A 229 -21.74 18.75 -5.49
N LEU A 230 -20.44 18.96 -5.67
CA LEU A 230 -19.85 20.18 -6.25
C LEU A 230 -19.25 19.90 -7.63
N ALA A 231 -19.53 20.78 -8.61
CA ALA A 231 -18.94 20.74 -9.95
C ALA A 231 -18.43 22.14 -10.38
N GLY A 232 -17.14 22.25 -10.70
CA GLY A 232 -16.51 23.46 -11.24
C GLY A 232 -16.85 23.70 -12.70
N ARG A 233 -16.74 22.66 -13.53
CA ARG A 233 -16.99 22.62 -14.98
C ARG A 233 -15.80 23.08 -15.81
N GLY A 234 -15.67 24.37 -16.04
CA GLY A 234 -14.69 24.90 -16.98
C GLY A 234 -14.13 26.18 -16.41
N GLY A 235 -12.83 26.22 -16.17
CA GLY A 235 -12.25 27.29 -15.36
C GLY A 235 -11.07 26.76 -14.56
N ASP A 236 -10.35 27.65 -13.88
CA ASP A 236 -9.36 27.22 -12.88
C ASP A 236 -10.04 27.40 -11.50
N ASP A 237 -10.83 26.43 -11.07
CA ASP A 237 -11.86 26.56 -10.04
C ASP A 237 -11.34 26.27 -8.62
N GLN A 238 -12.10 26.72 -7.62
CA GLN A 238 -11.86 26.43 -6.21
C GLN A 238 -13.09 25.78 -5.58
N LEU A 239 -12.98 24.51 -5.19
CA LEU A 239 -14.06 23.75 -4.58
C LEU A 239 -13.67 23.32 -3.17
N PHE A 240 -14.56 23.58 -2.21
CA PHE A 240 -14.40 23.21 -0.80
C PHE A 240 -15.64 22.43 -0.36
N GLY A 241 -15.49 21.15 -0.01
CA GLY A 241 -16.55 20.26 0.47
C GLY A 241 -17.06 20.71 1.84
N GLY A 242 -16.27 20.47 2.89
CA GLY A 242 -16.55 20.95 4.23
C GLY A 242 -16.69 19.81 5.24
N GLU A 243 -17.82 19.76 5.96
CA GLU A 243 -18.08 18.66 6.91
C GLU A 243 -19.07 17.66 6.31
N GLY A 244 -18.62 16.45 5.98
CA GLY A 244 -19.47 15.34 5.55
C GLY A 244 -18.80 14.54 4.43
N ASP A 245 -19.49 13.55 3.86
CA ASP A 245 -18.90 12.76 2.77
C ASP A 245 -19.27 13.42 1.42
N ASP A 246 -18.35 14.21 0.86
CA ASP A 246 -18.58 15.09 -0.29
C ASP A 246 -18.11 14.49 -1.63
N TYR A 247 -18.67 14.98 -2.73
CA TYR A 247 -18.24 14.71 -4.08
C TYR A 247 -17.83 16.02 -4.78
N LEU A 248 -16.58 16.13 -5.18
CA LEU A 248 -16.03 17.29 -5.86
C LEU A 248 -15.51 16.89 -7.25
N ALA A 249 -15.91 17.63 -8.28
CA ALA A 249 -15.40 17.48 -9.64
C ALA A 249 -14.92 18.83 -10.21
N GLY A 250 -13.64 18.93 -10.55
CA GLY A 250 -13.04 20.09 -11.21
C GLY A 250 -13.50 20.22 -12.66
N GLU A 251 -13.36 19.13 -13.43
CA GLU A 251 -13.66 19.02 -14.86
C GLU A 251 -12.56 19.62 -15.77
N GLU A 252 -12.78 20.71 -16.51
CA GLU A 252 -11.76 21.29 -17.39
C GLU A 252 -11.05 22.48 -16.73
N GLY A 253 -9.72 22.39 -16.57
CA GLY A 253 -8.85 23.48 -16.13
C GLY A 253 -8.03 23.11 -14.90
N ASN A 254 -7.26 24.04 -14.34
CA ASN A 254 -6.34 23.73 -13.24
C ASN A 254 -6.99 24.07 -11.91
N ASP A 255 -7.60 23.06 -11.30
CA ASP A 255 -8.52 23.23 -10.20
C ASP A 255 -7.85 23.01 -8.84
N ASN A 256 -8.46 23.57 -7.81
CA ASN A 256 -8.08 23.34 -6.42
C ASN A 256 -9.26 22.80 -5.62
N LEU A 257 -9.23 21.51 -5.32
CA LEU A 257 -10.29 20.78 -4.62
C LEU A 257 -9.84 20.44 -3.19
N VAL A 258 -10.71 20.70 -2.21
CA VAL A 258 -10.48 20.40 -0.79
C VAL A 258 -11.70 19.69 -0.23
N GLY A 259 -11.54 18.45 0.25
CA GLY A 259 -12.60 17.66 0.89
C GLY A 259 -12.95 18.15 2.30
N ASP A 260 -11.90 18.45 3.09
CA ASP A 260 -11.97 18.81 4.51
C ASP A 260 -12.22 17.62 5.44
N SER A 261 -13.44 17.33 5.89
CA SER A 261 -13.66 16.26 6.86
C SER A 261 -14.80 15.33 6.47
N GLY A 262 -14.51 14.04 6.39
CA GLY A 262 -15.42 13.01 5.92
C GLY A 262 -14.74 12.14 4.89
N ASN A 263 -15.45 11.19 4.28
CA ASN A 263 -14.86 10.27 3.32
C ASN A 263 -15.19 10.73 1.90
N ASP A 264 -14.37 11.64 1.40
CA ASP A 264 -14.67 12.44 0.23
C ASP A 264 -14.29 11.73 -1.07
N SER A 265 -14.86 12.23 -2.16
CA SER A 265 -14.56 11.78 -3.51
C SER A 265 -14.19 12.96 -4.39
N LEU A 266 -12.89 13.13 -4.66
CA LEU A 266 -12.36 14.25 -5.44
C LEU A 266 -11.91 13.77 -6.83
N HIS A 267 -12.32 14.50 -7.87
CA HIS A 267 -11.91 14.27 -9.26
C HIS A 267 -11.40 15.58 -9.87
N GLY A 268 -10.13 15.65 -10.26
CA GLY A 268 -9.57 16.82 -10.96
C GLY A 268 -10.02 16.87 -12.42
N ASP A 269 -9.96 15.72 -13.10
CA ASP A 269 -10.27 15.53 -14.51
C ASP A 269 -9.20 16.15 -15.45
N ASP A 270 -9.51 17.09 -16.34
CA ASP A 270 -8.57 17.60 -17.36
C ASP A 270 -7.84 18.85 -16.86
N GLY A 271 -6.59 18.75 -16.42
CA GLY A 271 -5.80 19.91 -16.00
C GLY A 271 -4.61 19.55 -15.12
N ASP A 272 -3.84 20.56 -14.68
CA ASP A 272 -2.83 20.39 -13.65
C ASP A 272 -3.46 20.72 -12.28
N ASP A 273 -4.04 19.72 -11.61
CA ASP A 273 -4.92 19.94 -10.47
C ASP A 273 -4.22 19.86 -9.10
N SER A 274 -4.81 20.47 -8.09
CA SER A 274 -4.40 20.33 -6.68
C SER A 274 -5.56 19.79 -5.84
N LEU A 275 -5.39 18.59 -5.29
CA LEU A 275 -6.45 17.85 -4.59
C LEU A 275 -6.01 17.52 -3.17
N TYR A 276 -6.85 17.88 -2.19
CA TYR A 276 -6.59 17.66 -0.76
C TYR A 276 -7.79 16.95 -0.11
N GLY A 277 -7.63 15.70 0.31
CA GLY A 277 -8.67 14.95 1.06
C GLY A 277 -8.85 15.50 2.48
N LEU A 278 -7.74 15.56 3.22
CA LEU A 278 -7.63 16.00 4.63
C LEU A 278 -8.10 14.92 5.63
N GLU A 279 -9.19 15.07 6.37
CA GLU A 279 -9.58 14.10 7.41
C GLU A 279 -10.61 13.08 6.88
N GLY A 280 -10.28 11.79 6.79
CA GLY A 280 -11.20 10.69 6.49
C GLY A 280 -10.64 9.69 5.48
N ASP A 281 -11.38 8.63 5.16
CA ASP A 281 -10.94 7.62 4.17
C ASP A 281 -11.34 8.06 2.74
N ASP A 282 -10.48 8.83 2.07
CA ASP A 282 -10.79 9.55 0.85
C ASP A 282 -10.55 8.76 -0.44
N ARG A 283 -11.20 9.22 -1.51
CA ARG A 283 -11.02 8.71 -2.88
C ARG A 283 -10.67 9.86 -3.80
N ILE A 284 -9.42 9.92 -4.23
CA ILE A 284 -8.93 11.03 -5.05
C ILE A 284 -8.43 10.51 -6.39
N THR A 285 -8.93 11.09 -7.48
CA THR A 285 -8.41 10.89 -8.83
C THR A 285 -7.95 12.22 -9.39
N GLY A 286 -6.67 12.35 -9.73
CA GLY A 286 -6.11 13.54 -10.38
C GLY A 286 -6.74 13.71 -11.76
N GLY A 287 -6.33 12.88 -12.71
CA GLY A 287 -6.95 12.84 -14.02
C GLY A 287 -5.91 12.96 -15.12
N ALA A 288 -5.94 14.05 -15.86
CA ALA A 288 -5.25 14.25 -17.12
C ALA A 288 -4.42 15.55 -17.06
N GLY A 289 -3.27 15.49 -16.41
CA GLY A 289 -2.29 16.56 -16.38
C GLY A 289 -1.38 16.38 -15.17
N LEU A 290 -0.63 17.42 -14.81
CA LEU A 290 0.35 17.32 -13.73
C LEU A 290 -0.32 17.54 -12.38
N ASP A 291 -0.79 16.46 -11.76
CA ASP A 291 -1.59 16.57 -10.54
C ASP A 291 -0.75 16.53 -9.26
N LEU A 292 -1.21 17.28 -8.27
CA LEU A 292 -0.71 17.27 -6.91
C LEU A 292 -1.81 16.76 -5.97
N ILE A 293 -1.62 15.57 -5.42
CA ILE A 293 -2.62 14.87 -4.60
C ILE A 293 -2.10 14.70 -3.18
N PHE A 294 -2.92 15.06 -2.19
CA PHE A 294 -2.71 14.76 -0.77
C PHE A 294 -3.93 14.01 -0.23
N GLY A 295 -3.73 12.80 0.30
CA GLY A 295 -4.74 12.03 1.02
C GLY A 295 -5.07 12.70 2.35
N GLY A 296 -4.17 12.61 3.33
CA GLY A 296 -4.30 13.27 4.62
C GLY A 296 -4.33 12.27 5.77
N ASP A 297 -5.28 12.40 6.68
CA ASP A 297 -5.50 11.49 7.80
C ASP A 297 -6.59 10.48 7.43
N GLY A 298 -6.29 9.20 7.26
CA GLY A 298 -7.26 8.15 6.93
C GLY A 298 -6.64 7.06 6.07
N ASN A 299 -7.43 6.09 5.62
CA ASN A 299 -6.94 5.06 4.69
C ASN A 299 -7.42 5.43 3.29
N ASP A 300 -6.57 6.15 2.57
CA ASP A 300 -6.92 6.84 1.34
C ASP A 300 -6.69 5.98 0.11
N ARG A 301 -7.44 6.31 -0.94
CA ARG A 301 -7.25 5.72 -2.26
C ARG A 301 -6.98 6.81 -3.28
N LEU A 302 -5.72 6.90 -3.68
CA LEU A 302 -5.18 7.98 -4.51
C LEU A 302 -4.76 7.43 -5.87
N ASP A 303 -5.24 8.05 -6.94
CA ASP A 303 -4.99 7.65 -8.32
C ASP A 303 -4.59 8.88 -9.14
N GLY A 304 -3.38 8.93 -9.69
CA GLY A 304 -2.89 10.03 -10.51
C GLY A 304 -3.68 10.24 -11.80
N GLY A 305 -4.48 9.26 -12.24
CA GLY A 305 -5.28 9.38 -13.45
C GLY A 305 -4.53 9.05 -14.75
N ALA A 306 -5.26 9.04 -15.86
CA ALA A 306 -4.76 8.50 -17.13
C ALA A 306 -4.37 9.61 -18.12
N LEU A 307 -3.39 9.31 -18.98
CA LEU A 307 -2.90 10.17 -20.05
C LEU A 307 -4.00 10.98 -20.77
N ASN A 308 -3.78 12.29 -20.83
CA ASN A 308 -4.39 13.10 -21.87
C ASN A 308 -3.70 12.77 -23.24
N ARG A 309 -4.24 13.31 -24.35
CA ARG A 309 -3.70 13.03 -25.70
C ARG A 309 -2.30 13.64 -25.97
N LEU A 310 -1.66 14.31 -25.01
CA LEU A 310 -0.51 15.19 -25.22
C LEU A 310 0.83 14.65 -24.68
N GLY A 311 0.85 13.66 -23.80
CA GLY A 311 2.10 13.02 -23.32
C GLY A 311 1.93 12.35 -21.95
N PRO A 312 3.00 11.74 -21.41
CA PRO A 312 3.02 11.29 -20.01
C PRO A 312 2.92 12.49 -19.06
N ASP A 313 2.06 12.35 -18.07
CA ASP A 313 1.65 13.40 -17.14
C ASP A 313 2.18 13.02 -15.74
N PRO A 314 3.40 13.46 -15.35
CA PRO A 314 3.97 13.12 -14.05
C PRO A 314 3.20 13.74 -12.89
N ASN A 315 2.78 12.89 -11.96
CA ASN A 315 2.01 13.24 -10.77
C ASN A 315 2.88 13.27 -9.51
N THR A 316 2.43 14.03 -8.50
CA THR A 316 2.99 13.96 -7.14
C THR A 316 1.88 13.60 -6.15
N ILE A 317 2.03 12.47 -5.46
CA ILE A 317 1.00 11.91 -4.58
C ILE A 317 1.58 11.68 -3.18
N TYR A 318 0.89 12.18 -2.16
CA TYR A 318 1.20 11.95 -0.74
C TYR A 318 0.02 11.22 -0.08
N GLY A 319 0.28 10.07 0.54
CA GLY A 319 -0.69 9.30 1.31
C GLY A 319 -1.07 10.04 2.59
N GLY A 320 -0.15 10.08 3.54
CA GLY A 320 -0.29 10.85 4.77
C GLY A 320 -0.26 9.95 6.01
N LEU A 321 -1.31 9.95 6.82
CA LEU A 321 -1.45 9.08 7.98
C LEU A 321 -2.51 8.02 7.72
N GLY A 322 -2.13 6.75 7.74
CA GLY A 322 -3.05 5.61 7.63
C GLY A 322 -2.56 4.61 6.58
N ASP A 323 -3.32 3.53 6.37
CA ASP A 323 -2.92 2.48 5.43
C ASP A 323 -3.43 2.83 4.01
N ASP A 324 -2.61 3.52 3.21
CA ASP A 324 -3.01 4.14 1.96
C ASP A 324 -2.80 3.26 0.72
N THR A 325 -3.50 3.58 -0.37
CA THR A 325 -3.24 2.99 -1.69
C THR A 325 -2.99 4.08 -2.72
N LEU A 326 -1.77 4.14 -3.25
CA LEU A 326 -1.32 5.13 -4.22
C LEU A 326 -1.05 4.47 -5.59
N ILE A 327 -1.52 5.09 -6.66
CA ILE A 327 -1.31 4.62 -8.04
C ILE A 327 -0.90 5.81 -8.91
N GLY A 328 0.32 5.82 -9.44
CA GLY A 328 0.85 6.87 -10.33
C GLY A 328 0.30 6.81 -11.75
N ARG A 329 0.26 5.58 -12.30
CA ARG A 329 -0.10 5.24 -13.70
C ARG A 329 1.00 5.61 -14.70
N ASP A 330 0.68 6.37 -15.74
CA ASP A 330 1.60 6.62 -16.85
C ASP A 330 2.25 7.99 -16.63
N GLY A 331 3.54 8.06 -16.39
CA GLY A 331 4.16 9.29 -15.90
C GLY A 331 5.54 9.00 -15.33
N ASN A 332 6.29 10.05 -15.01
CA ASN A 332 7.44 9.88 -14.10
C ASN A 332 6.97 10.40 -12.75
N ASP A 333 6.30 9.54 -12.01
CA ASP A 333 5.53 9.92 -10.84
C ASP A 333 6.39 9.99 -9.58
N VAL A 334 5.92 10.78 -8.60
CA VAL A 334 6.52 10.87 -7.28
C VAL A 334 5.48 10.48 -6.25
N LEU A 335 5.68 9.36 -5.56
CA LEU A 335 4.74 8.83 -4.57
C LEU A 335 5.41 8.75 -3.20
N PHE A 336 4.70 9.22 -2.17
CA PHE A 336 5.07 9.11 -0.76
C PHE A 336 3.93 8.46 0.02
N GLY A 337 4.16 7.32 0.66
CA GLY A 337 3.16 6.67 1.53
C GLY A 337 3.02 7.43 2.85
N ASP A 338 4.15 7.89 3.38
CA ASP A 338 4.31 8.62 4.64
C ASP A 338 4.18 7.72 5.88
N ALA A 339 3.04 7.59 6.54
CA ALA A 339 2.95 6.78 7.76
C ALA A 339 1.77 5.83 7.75
N GLY A 340 2.04 4.53 7.82
CA GLY A 340 1.05 3.46 7.84
C GLY A 340 1.50 2.33 6.93
N ALA A 341 0.71 1.25 6.82
CA ALA A 341 1.09 0.12 5.98
C ALA A 341 0.55 0.31 4.56
N ASP A 342 1.35 0.95 3.70
CA ASP A 342 0.89 1.49 2.42
C ASP A 342 1.07 0.52 1.24
N SER A 343 0.30 0.76 0.17
CA SER A 343 0.42 0.07 -1.11
C SER A 343 0.62 1.05 -2.25
N LEU A 344 1.85 1.13 -2.77
CA LEU A 344 2.26 2.09 -3.78
C LEU A 344 2.58 1.39 -5.11
N VAL A 345 2.02 1.91 -6.20
CA VAL A 345 2.28 1.44 -7.57
C VAL A 345 2.64 2.64 -8.46
N GLY A 346 3.86 2.66 -9.00
CA GLY A 346 4.32 3.69 -9.94
C GLY A 346 3.56 3.60 -11.26
N GLY A 347 3.91 2.62 -12.09
CA GLY A 347 3.21 2.32 -13.33
C GLY A 347 4.16 2.36 -14.54
N ASP A 348 3.82 3.11 -15.58
CA ASP A 348 4.66 3.28 -16.77
C ASP A 348 5.45 4.60 -16.68
N GLY A 349 6.77 4.51 -16.59
CA GLY A 349 7.71 5.62 -16.64
C GLY A 349 8.76 5.50 -15.54
N ASN A 350 9.59 6.52 -15.35
CA ASN A 350 10.67 6.46 -14.37
C ASN A 350 10.20 7.11 -13.07
N ASP A 351 9.77 6.27 -12.13
CA ASP A 351 9.07 6.70 -10.92
C ASP A 351 10.02 6.88 -9.73
N SER A 352 9.60 7.70 -8.77
CA SER A 352 10.27 7.92 -7.49
C SER A 352 9.31 7.62 -6.36
N ILE A 353 9.48 6.49 -5.67
CA ILE A 353 8.55 6.01 -4.66
C ILE A 353 9.25 5.87 -3.31
N ALA A 354 8.64 6.40 -2.25
CA ALA A 354 9.03 6.18 -0.86
C ALA A 354 7.84 5.62 -0.06
N GLY A 355 8.03 4.49 0.61
CA GLY A 355 7.04 3.87 1.51
C GLY A 355 6.79 4.75 2.71
N GLY A 356 7.73 4.77 3.66
CA GLY A 356 7.69 5.67 4.80
C GLY A 356 7.88 4.94 6.12
N ASP A 357 6.98 5.16 7.08
CA ASP A 357 6.93 4.44 8.35
C ASP A 357 5.93 3.27 8.27
N ASP A 358 6.26 2.15 8.92
CA ASP A 358 5.50 0.87 8.92
C ASP A 358 5.73 0.02 7.66
N ASN A 359 5.03 -1.10 7.52
CA ASN A 359 5.40 -2.15 6.56
C ASN A 359 4.72 -1.95 5.20
N ASP A 360 5.49 -1.57 4.20
CA ASP A 360 4.95 -1.12 2.92
C ASP A 360 5.04 -2.17 1.80
N PHE A 361 4.15 -2.02 0.82
CA PHE A 361 4.21 -2.71 -0.45
C PHE A 361 4.44 -1.72 -1.58
N ILE A 362 5.58 -1.84 -2.27
CA ILE A 362 5.99 -0.95 -3.36
C ILE A 362 6.18 -1.74 -4.65
N HIS A 363 5.62 -1.23 -5.74
CA HIS A 363 5.81 -1.77 -7.08
C HIS A 363 6.14 -0.63 -8.08
N GLY A 364 7.36 -0.60 -8.60
CA GLY A 364 7.84 0.41 -9.56
C GLY A 364 7.05 0.36 -10.86
N GLY A 365 7.22 -0.72 -11.63
CA GLY A 365 6.46 -0.94 -12.86
C GLY A 365 7.35 -1.04 -14.09
N PHE A 366 7.15 -0.18 -15.08
CA PHE A 366 7.95 -0.12 -16.29
C PHE A 366 8.76 1.16 -16.34
N GLY A 367 10.08 1.08 -16.28
CA GLY A 367 10.97 2.23 -16.42
C GLY A 367 12.15 2.10 -15.49
N ASP A 368 13.03 3.09 -15.47
CA ASP A 368 14.15 3.07 -14.52
C ASP A 368 13.69 3.76 -13.22
N ASP A 369 13.27 2.97 -12.24
CA ASP A 369 12.60 3.46 -11.02
C ASP A 369 13.59 3.69 -9.86
N THR A 370 13.22 4.59 -8.95
CA THR A 370 13.90 4.81 -7.67
C THR A 370 12.93 4.51 -6.52
N LEU A 371 13.18 3.42 -5.80
CA LEU A 371 12.26 2.87 -4.80
C LEU A 371 12.93 2.83 -3.42
N THR A 372 12.26 3.34 -2.39
CA THR A 372 12.73 3.32 -0.99
C THR A 372 11.63 2.79 -0.06
N GLY A 373 11.92 1.78 0.77
CA GLY A 373 10.98 1.28 1.80
C GLY A 373 10.92 2.18 3.04
N ASP A 374 12.08 2.68 3.48
CA ASP A 374 12.29 3.51 4.67
C ASP A 374 12.25 2.74 6.01
N ASN A 375 11.21 2.83 6.83
CA ASN A 375 11.16 2.19 8.16
C ASN A 375 10.05 1.13 8.22
N GLY A 376 10.39 -0.15 8.17
CA GLY A 376 9.38 -1.20 8.21
C GLY A 376 9.97 -2.51 7.74
N ASP A 377 9.22 -3.61 7.87
CA ASP A 377 9.55 -4.82 7.11
C ASP A 377 8.87 -4.73 5.73
N ASP A 378 9.58 -4.19 4.74
CA ASP A 378 8.99 -3.76 3.47
C ASP A 378 9.02 -4.85 2.38
N SER A 379 8.17 -4.69 1.38
CA SER A 379 8.12 -5.54 0.18
C SER A 379 8.18 -4.68 -1.09
N VAL A 380 9.38 -4.59 -1.68
CA VAL A 380 9.65 -3.71 -2.83
C VAL A 380 9.96 -4.52 -4.09
N TYR A 381 9.27 -4.19 -5.18
CA TYR A 381 9.41 -4.81 -6.50
C TYR A 381 9.71 -3.74 -7.56
N GLY A 382 10.89 -3.78 -8.20
CA GLY A 382 11.25 -2.88 -9.31
C GLY A 382 10.43 -3.16 -10.57
N SER A 383 10.50 -4.41 -11.03
CA SER A 383 9.80 -5.00 -12.18
C SER A 383 10.55 -4.93 -13.50
N PHE A 384 10.37 -3.89 -14.31
CA PHE A 384 11.02 -3.78 -15.63
C PHE A 384 11.82 -2.50 -15.72
N GLY A 385 13.07 -2.60 -16.19
CA GLY A 385 13.97 -1.46 -16.36
C GLY A 385 15.18 -1.57 -15.43
N ALA A 386 16.00 -0.51 -15.38
CA ALA A 386 17.18 -0.49 -14.51
C ALA A 386 16.86 0.22 -13.19
N ASP A 387 16.49 -0.55 -12.17
CA ASP A 387 15.91 -0.01 -10.94
C ASP A 387 16.96 0.27 -9.85
N SER A 388 16.67 1.25 -9.01
CA SER A 388 17.44 1.59 -7.79
C SER A 388 16.56 1.39 -6.56
N ILE A 389 16.79 0.31 -5.83
CA ILE A 389 15.98 -0.09 -4.67
C ILE A 389 16.79 0.07 -3.38
N LEU A 390 16.20 0.69 -2.37
CA LEU A 390 16.70 0.76 -0.99
C LEU A 390 15.62 0.25 -0.03
N GLY A 391 15.89 -0.80 0.74
CA GLY A 391 14.98 -1.30 1.78
C GLY A 391 14.83 -0.28 2.90
N GLY A 392 15.86 -0.14 3.73
CA GLY A 392 15.89 0.87 4.79
C GLY A 392 16.18 0.25 6.14
N ASN A 393 15.26 0.39 7.10
CA ASN A 393 15.32 -0.25 8.41
C ASN A 393 14.21 -1.28 8.55
N GLY A 394 14.56 -2.52 8.88
CA GLY A 394 13.62 -3.62 9.10
C GLY A 394 14.03 -4.84 8.29
N ASP A 395 13.30 -5.95 8.42
CA ASP A 395 13.64 -7.18 7.69
C ASP A 395 12.96 -7.16 6.29
N ASP A 396 13.65 -6.64 5.28
CA ASP A 396 13.04 -6.29 4.00
C ASP A 396 13.04 -7.44 2.97
N ARG A 397 12.07 -7.39 2.05
CA ARG A 397 12.03 -8.21 0.85
C ARG A 397 12.12 -7.33 -0.40
N LEU A 398 13.27 -7.40 -1.08
CA LEU A 398 13.57 -6.56 -2.24
C LEU A 398 13.75 -7.41 -3.49
N ASP A 399 13.11 -7.03 -4.57
CA ASP A 399 13.05 -7.79 -5.81
C ASP A 399 13.23 -6.86 -7.02
N GLY A 400 14.37 -6.95 -7.72
CA GLY A 400 14.70 -6.14 -8.90
C GLY A 400 13.68 -6.35 -10.02
N GLY A 401 13.35 -7.60 -10.31
CA GLY A 401 12.27 -7.95 -11.23
C GLY A 401 12.70 -8.91 -12.34
N ASP A 402 11.75 -9.69 -12.85
CA ASP A 402 11.93 -10.48 -14.06
C ASP A 402 10.82 -10.03 -15.00
N GLY A 403 11.17 -9.34 -16.08
CA GLY A 403 10.19 -9.00 -17.09
C GLY A 403 9.34 -10.22 -17.49
N ASN A 404 8.03 -10.16 -17.23
CA ASN A 404 7.13 -11.31 -17.27
C ASN A 404 7.07 -12.05 -18.63
N GLU A 405 7.54 -11.41 -19.72
CA GLU A 405 7.37 -11.88 -21.10
C GLU A 405 8.57 -11.65 -22.05
N GLN A 406 9.63 -10.98 -21.60
CA GLN A 406 10.92 -10.82 -22.29
C GLN A 406 11.98 -10.82 -21.19
N ALA A 407 13.05 -11.61 -21.34
CA ALA A 407 14.14 -11.61 -20.38
C ALA A 407 14.62 -10.16 -20.23
N ASP A 408 14.31 -9.57 -19.08
CA ASP A 408 14.92 -8.31 -18.69
C ASP A 408 16.42 -8.56 -18.58
N THR A 409 17.18 -7.63 -19.12
CA THR A 409 18.65 -7.65 -19.08
C THR A 409 19.20 -6.33 -18.56
N ASP A 410 18.30 -5.41 -18.18
CA ASP A 410 18.68 -4.15 -17.60
C ASP A 410 19.17 -4.42 -16.15
N PRO A 411 20.22 -3.69 -15.70
CA PRO A 411 20.86 -4.00 -14.43
C PRO A 411 20.22 -3.26 -13.26
N ASP A 412 19.88 -3.99 -12.22
CA ASP A 412 19.34 -3.40 -10.99
C ASP A 412 20.42 -3.08 -9.95
N THR A 413 20.14 -2.11 -9.09
CA THR A 413 20.93 -1.83 -7.89
C THR A 413 20.05 -1.88 -6.66
N ILE A 414 20.31 -2.85 -5.78
CA ILE A 414 19.50 -3.15 -4.60
C ILE A 414 20.35 -3.02 -3.33
N TYR A 415 19.90 -2.24 -2.37
CA TYR A 415 20.49 -2.09 -1.04
C TYR A 415 19.47 -2.54 0.02
N GLY A 416 19.80 -3.53 0.85
CA GLY A 416 18.96 -3.98 1.97
C GLY A 416 18.87 -2.90 3.05
N GLY A 417 20.01 -2.61 3.69
CA GLY A 417 20.10 -1.53 4.67
C GLY A 417 20.38 -2.07 6.06
N TRP A 418 19.45 -1.88 7.00
CA TRP A 418 19.54 -2.42 8.36
C TRP A 418 18.45 -3.45 8.57
N GLY A 419 18.84 -4.68 8.91
CA GLY A 419 17.88 -5.75 9.19
C GLY A 419 18.32 -7.04 8.51
N SER A 420 17.55 -8.11 8.66
CA SER A 420 17.87 -9.38 8.00
C SER A 420 17.12 -9.48 6.68
N ASP A 421 17.72 -8.93 5.62
CA ASP A 421 17.03 -8.66 4.37
C ASP A 421 17.08 -9.85 3.41
N THR A 422 16.12 -9.89 2.47
CA THR A 422 16.12 -10.86 1.36
C THR A 422 16.04 -10.14 0.02
N LEU A 423 17.12 -10.20 -0.75
CA LEU A 423 17.29 -9.51 -2.04
C LEU A 423 17.29 -10.49 -3.21
N PHE A 424 16.58 -10.14 -4.29
CA PHE A 424 16.55 -10.89 -5.55
C PHE A 424 16.92 -9.95 -6.71
N GLY A 425 18.02 -10.22 -7.41
CA GLY A 425 18.41 -9.50 -8.64
C GLY A 425 17.59 -9.94 -9.84
N ARG A 426 17.35 -11.25 -9.97
CA ARG A 426 16.53 -11.88 -11.01
C ARG A 426 17.23 -11.90 -12.38
N GLY A 427 16.81 -11.09 -13.34
CA GLY A 427 17.36 -11.09 -14.69
C GLY A 427 18.07 -9.78 -14.92
N GLY A 428 19.35 -9.79 -15.27
CA GLY A 428 20.10 -8.54 -15.35
C GLY A 428 21.59 -8.75 -15.17
N ASP A 429 22.35 -7.67 -15.00
CA ASP A 429 23.73 -7.75 -14.50
C ASP A 429 23.76 -6.92 -13.20
N ASP A 430 23.30 -7.52 -12.09
CA ASP A 430 22.79 -6.75 -10.96
C ASP A 430 23.86 -6.42 -9.92
N HIS A 431 23.57 -5.41 -9.09
CA HIS A 431 24.36 -5.07 -7.90
C HIS A 431 23.50 -5.17 -6.63
N LEU A 432 23.77 -6.17 -5.80
CA LEU A 432 23.07 -6.39 -4.54
C LEU A 432 24.01 -6.11 -3.36
N TYR A 433 23.54 -5.32 -2.40
CA TYR A 433 24.22 -4.98 -1.15
C TYR A 433 23.29 -5.32 0.01
N GLY A 434 23.66 -6.28 0.87
CA GLY A 434 22.87 -6.69 2.03
C GLY A 434 22.81 -5.58 3.06
N GLY A 435 23.97 -5.21 3.60
CA GLY A 435 24.10 -4.07 4.50
C GLY A 435 24.51 -4.50 5.89
N SER A 436 23.65 -4.26 6.89
CA SER A 436 23.89 -4.65 8.28
C SER A 436 22.94 -5.77 8.68
N ASP A 437 23.45 -6.71 9.48
CA ASP A 437 22.75 -7.91 9.96
C ASP A 437 22.74 -9.04 8.91
N ASN A 438 21.96 -10.12 9.09
CA ASN A 438 22.22 -11.36 8.34
C ASN A 438 21.32 -11.46 7.12
N ASP A 439 21.91 -11.25 5.95
CA ASP A 439 21.13 -11.07 4.72
C ASP A 439 21.11 -12.32 3.83
N VAL A 440 20.15 -12.35 2.91
CA VAL A 440 20.01 -13.39 1.90
C VAL A 440 19.93 -12.76 0.51
N LEU A 441 20.98 -12.89 -0.29
CA LEU A 441 21.09 -12.31 -1.62
C LEU A 441 21.03 -13.40 -2.69
N TYR A 442 20.15 -13.22 -3.68
CA TYR A 442 20.01 -14.07 -4.86
C TYR A 442 20.24 -13.25 -6.14
N GLY A 443 21.36 -13.44 -6.83
CA GLY A 443 21.62 -12.81 -8.14
C GLY A 443 20.68 -13.38 -9.21
N GLN A 444 20.79 -14.69 -9.44
CA GLN A 444 20.01 -15.49 -10.39
C GLN A 444 20.58 -15.48 -11.82
N ASP A 445 19.87 -14.96 -12.82
CA ASP A 445 20.26 -14.99 -14.22
C ASP A 445 21.00 -13.70 -14.57
N GLY A 446 22.33 -13.73 -14.63
CA GLY A 446 23.06 -12.49 -14.84
C GLY A 446 24.56 -12.58 -14.66
N ALA A 447 25.27 -11.47 -14.88
CA ALA A 447 26.64 -11.30 -14.40
C ALA A 447 26.68 -10.41 -13.14
N ASP A 448 26.13 -10.94 -12.06
CA ASP A 448 25.81 -10.19 -10.85
C ASP A 448 27.03 -9.89 -9.97
N ARG A 449 26.87 -8.86 -9.12
CA ARG A 449 27.76 -8.58 -7.99
C ARG A 449 26.96 -8.54 -6.70
N LEU A 450 27.33 -9.41 -5.77
CA LEU A 450 26.68 -9.51 -4.47
C LEU A 450 27.67 -9.14 -3.37
N PHE A 451 27.27 -8.22 -2.49
CA PHE A 451 28.02 -7.75 -1.34
C PHE A 451 27.17 -7.99 -0.07
N GLY A 452 27.61 -8.85 0.85
CA GLY A 452 26.91 -9.06 2.13
C GLY A 452 27.12 -7.90 3.12
N ASP A 453 28.26 -7.21 2.99
CA ASP A 453 28.69 -6.10 3.84
C ASP A 453 28.96 -6.49 5.31
N SER A 454 28.00 -6.52 6.22
CA SER A 454 28.25 -6.88 7.62
C SER A 454 27.16 -7.75 8.22
N GLY A 455 27.52 -8.96 8.65
CA GLY A 455 26.52 -9.98 8.96
C GLY A 455 27.08 -11.37 8.80
N ASP A 456 26.32 -12.39 9.19
CA ASP A 456 26.55 -13.77 8.74
C ASP A 456 25.64 -14.04 7.53
N ASP A 457 26.10 -13.69 6.32
CA ASP A 457 25.22 -13.59 5.13
C ASP A 457 25.11 -14.87 4.29
N TRP A 458 24.05 -14.98 3.50
CA TRP A 458 23.86 -16.01 2.47
C TRP A 458 23.82 -15.41 1.07
N LEU A 459 24.76 -15.78 0.20
CA LEU A 459 24.89 -15.23 -1.16
C LEU A 459 24.79 -16.35 -2.22
N ASP A 460 23.74 -16.33 -3.04
CA ASP A 460 23.58 -17.20 -4.21
C ASP A 460 23.62 -16.38 -5.49
N ALA A 461 24.79 -16.34 -6.09
CA ALA A 461 25.05 -15.67 -7.36
C ALA A 461 24.15 -16.23 -8.51
N GLY A 462 23.79 -17.52 -8.50
CA GLY A 462 22.96 -18.09 -9.57
C GLY A 462 23.73 -18.62 -10.79
N SER A 463 24.91 -18.08 -11.14
CA SER A 463 25.80 -18.68 -12.13
C SER A 463 27.31 -18.66 -11.77
N PRO A 464 28.14 -19.55 -12.34
CA PRO A 464 29.58 -19.57 -12.07
C PRO A 464 30.33 -18.48 -12.84
N GLY A 465 30.97 -17.53 -12.14
CA GLY A 465 31.82 -16.49 -12.74
C GLY A 465 31.54 -15.06 -12.24
N GLU A 466 30.55 -14.90 -11.39
CA GLU A 466 30.07 -13.65 -10.80
C GLU A 466 30.93 -13.16 -9.61
N SER A 467 30.74 -11.91 -9.22
CA SER A 467 31.54 -11.25 -8.18
C SER A 467 30.83 -11.28 -6.83
N VAL A 468 31.21 -12.22 -5.96
CA VAL A 468 30.62 -12.36 -4.62
C VAL A 468 31.61 -11.92 -3.54
N ASN A 469 31.17 -11.03 -2.65
CA ASN A 469 31.93 -10.59 -1.48
C ASN A 469 31.03 -10.63 -0.23
N GLY A 470 31.29 -11.57 0.69
CA GLY A 470 30.48 -11.68 1.92
C GLY A 470 30.70 -10.55 2.93
N GLY A 471 31.82 -9.82 2.88
CA GLY A 471 32.06 -8.73 3.83
C GLY A 471 32.54 -9.21 5.22
N ILE A 472 32.02 -8.57 6.27
CA ILE A 472 32.39 -8.79 7.68
C ILE A 472 31.41 -9.77 8.34
N GLY A 473 31.88 -10.99 8.58
CA GLY A 473 31.20 -11.96 9.43
C GLY A 473 31.45 -13.38 8.94
N LYS A 474 30.47 -14.28 9.07
CA LYS A 474 30.55 -15.65 8.56
C LYS A 474 29.56 -15.89 7.45
N ASP A 475 30.06 -15.72 6.25
CA ASP A 475 29.22 -15.72 5.06
C ASP A 475 29.24 -17.09 4.38
N PHE A 476 28.13 -17.42 3.73
CA PHE A 476 27.92 -18.67 3.03
C PHE A 476 27.51 -18.38 1.59
N SER A 477 28.11 -19.06 0.60
CA SER A 477 27.67 -18.96 -0.79
C SER A 477 27.25 -20.29 -1.41
N ALA A 478 26.23 -20.24 -2.27
CA ALA A 478 25.67 -21.45 -2.90
C ALA A 478 26.64 -22.17 -3.86
N TRP A 479 27.67 -21.46 -4.32
CA TRP A 479 28.74 -21.94 -5.22
C TRP A 479 30.01 -22.37 -4.49
N ASP A 480 29.92 -22.84 -3.24
CA ASP A 480 31.03 -23.39 -2.43
C ASP A 480 31.62 -24.72 -3.00
N TRP A 481 32.07 -24.66 -4.26
CA TRP A 481 33.04 -25.53 -4.90
C TRP A 481 34.13 -24.75 -5.68
N ALA A 482 34.16 -23.41 -5.62
CA ALA A 482 35.07 -22.58 -6.43
C ALA A 482 35.89 -21.54 -5.64
N PHE A 483 36.57 -21.95 -4.56
CA PHE A 483 37.77 -21.23 -4.09
C PHE A 483 39.03 -21.81 -4.76
N ASP A 484 39.13 -21.66 -6.08
CA ASP A 484 40.39 -21.73 -6.83
C ASP A 484 40.25 -20.89 -8.11
N GLY A 485 40.30 -19.55 -8.00
CA GLY A 485 40.44 -18.73 -9.21
C GLY A 485 40.16 -17.23 -9.17
N ALA A 486 39.39 -16.69 -8.21
CA ALA A 486 39.12 -15.26 -8.14
C ALA A 486 39.94 -14.58 -7.03
N THR A 487 40.58 -13.47 -7.35
CA THR A 487 41.34 -12.62 -6.42
C THR A 487 40.40 -11.97 -5.41
N ILE A 488 40.54 -12.31 -4.13
CA ILE A 488 40.03 -11.53 -2.99
C ILE A 488 41.23 -11.12 -2.13
N ASP A 489 41.35 -9.82 -1.91
CA ASP A 489 42.18 -9.22 -0.86
C ASP A 489 41.51 -9.49 0.51
N ASP A 490 42.17 -10.30 1.37
CA ASP A 490 42.35 -10.16 2.84
C ASP A 490 41.10 -9.86 3.72
N VAL A 491 40.72 -10.52 4.84
CA VAL A 491 41.30 -11.32 5.94
C VAL A 491 40.08 -11.88 6.73
N ASP A 492 39.95 -13.15 7.17
CA ASP A 492 40.44 -13.60 8.49
C ASP A 492 40.45 -15.15 8.61
N GLN A 493 41.62 -15.75 8.37
CA GLN A 493 41.89 -17.17 8.62
C GLN A 493 42.16 -17.47 10.10
N GLN A 494 41.21 -17.23 10.99
CA GLN A 494 41.35 -17.63 12.40
C GLN A 494 40.36 -18.71 12.82
N GLY A 495 40.77 -19.96 12.61
CA GLY A 495 40.46 -21.02 13.60
C GLY A 495 39.78 -22.29 13.11
N ALA A 496 40.09 -22.85 11.94
CA ALA A 496 39.69 -24.21 11.61
C ALA A 496 40.81 -25.22 11.89
N GLY A 497 40.76 -25.84 13.06
CA GLY A 497 41.60 -27.00 13.40
C GLY A 497 41.30 -28.20 12.49
N THR A 498 42.35 -28.90 12.08
CA THR A 498 42.34 -30.07 11.17
C THR A 498 41.30 -31.16 11.56
N CYS A 499 40.24 -31.32 10.77
CA CYS A 499 39.30 -32.46 10.80
C CYS A 499 39.88 -33.73 10.14
N VAL A 500 39.45 -34.93 10.58
CA VAL A 500 39.82 -36.23 9.99
C VAL A 500 38.57 -37.15 9.85
N PHE A 501 38.50 -37.80 8.67
CA PHE A 501 37.70 -38.85 8.00
C PHE A 501 36.53 -39.67 8.63
N LEU A 502 35.78 -40.30 7.70
CA LEU A 502 34.32 -40.44 7.57
C LEU A 502 33.68 -41.78 7.98
N SER A 503 34.42 -42.86 8.31
CA SER A 503 33.77 -44.16 8.55
C SER A 503 32.97 -44.21 9.86
N VAL A 504 33.38 -43.44 10.88
CA VAL A 504 32.80 -43.53 12.23
C VAL A 504 31.42 -42.86 12.35
N LEU A 505 31.05 -41.95 11.45
CA LEU A 505 29.73 -41.30 11.49
C LEU A 505 28.59 -42.27 11.15
N ALA A 506 28.80 -43.20 10.21
CA ALA A 506 27.84 -44.27 9.94
C ALA A 506 27.81 -45.32 11.08
N GLU A 507 28.91 -45.46 11.82
CA GLU A 507 29.08 -46.43 12.91
C GLU A 507 28.34 -46.04 14.20
N VAL A 508 28.28 -44.74 14.53
CA VAL A 508 27.52 -44.23 15.69
C VAL A 508 26.01 -44.24 15.44
N ALA A 509 25.60 -44.13 14.18
CA ALA A 509 24.22 -43.95 13.77
C ALA A 509 23.34 -45.22 13.90
N TYR A 510 23.96 -46.41 13.97
CA TYR A 510 23.25 -47.70 14.05
C TYR A 510 23.12 -48.26 15.48
N VAL A 511 23.99 -47.83 16.39
CA VAL A 511 23.86 -48.17 17.82
C VAL A 511 22.83 -47.17 18.35
N GLY A 512 21.63 -47.61 18.75
CA GLY A 512 20.45 -46.80 19.05
C GLY A 512 20.61 -45.75 20.17
N MET A 513 21.49 -44.78 19.94
CA MET A 513 22.05 -43.83 20.92
C MET A 513 21.49 -42.44 20.71
N VAL A 514 21.13 -42.08 19.47
CA VAL A 514 20.58 -40.77 19.10
C VAL A 514 19.64 -40.96 17.91
N ASN A 515 18.44 -40.38 17.96
CA ASN A 515 17.60 -40.28 16.77
C ASN A 515 18.22 -39.22 15.84
N LEU A 516 19.33 -39.53 15.17
CA LEU A 516 20.05 -38.58 14.33
C LEU A 516 19.13 -37.99 13.24
N LYS A 517 18.11 -38.73 12.79
CA LYS A 517 17.09 -38.18 11.88
C LYS A 517 16.40 -36.93 12.44
N SER A 518 16.22 -36.81 13.76
CA SER A 518 15.62 -35.62 14.38
C SER A 518 16.55 -34.40 14.42
N GLN A 519 17.82 -34.56 14.09
CA GLN A 519 18.78 -33.47 13.92
C GLN A 519 18.79 -32.95 12.46
N ILE A 520 17.97 -33.51 11.56
CA ILE A 520 17.79 -33.01 10.20
C ILE A 520 16.46 -32.25 10.12
N ARG A 521 16.48 -31.04 9.56
CA ARG A 521 15.28 -30.27 9.22
C ARG A 521 15.25 -30.01 7.72
N TYR A 522 14.09 -30.17 7.11
CA TYR A 522 13.87 -29.76 5.73
C TYR A 522 13.48 -28.28 5.71
N LEU A 523 14.14 -27.49 4.85
CA LEU A 523 13.95 -26.03 4.80
C LEU A 523 13.18 -25.57 3.54
N GLY A 524 12.82 -26.47 2.63
CA GLY A 524 12.16 -26.13 1.36
C GLY A 524 13.05 -26.43 0.15
N GLY A 525 12.44 -26.65 -1.01
CA GLY A 525 13.15 -27.02 -2.25
C GLY A 525 14.03 -28.26 -2.08
N PHE A 526 15.33 -28.10 -2.32
CA PHE A 526 16.36 -29.12 -2.11
C PHE A 526 17.19 -28.89 -0.83
N LEU A 527 16.77 -28.02 0.08
CA LEU A 527 17.58 -27.57 1.22
C LEU A 527 17.25 -28.32 2.52
N TYR A 528 18.30 -28.73 3.25
CA TYR A 528 18.23 -29.42 4.53
C TYR A 528 19.21 -28.80 5.53
N ALA A 529 18.81 -28.57 6.77
CA ALA A 529 19.70 -28.28 7.89
C ALA A 529 20.08 -29.56 8.62
N VAL A 530 21.37 -29.77 8.91
CA VAL A 530 21.84 -30.86 9.77
C VAL A 530 22.54 -30.29 10.99
N ARG A 531 22.02 -30.62 12.17
CA ARG A 531 22.54 -30.12 13.44
C ARG A 531 23.76 -30.92 13.92
N LEU A 532 24.90 -30.27 14.03
CA LEU A 532 26.18 -30.83 14.51
C LEU A 532 26.73 -30.02 15.68
N HIS A 533 27.50 -30.65 16.56
CA HIS A 533 28.18 -29.96 17.65
C HIS A 533 29.61 -29.62 17.27
N LEU A 534 29.82 -28.37 16.85
CA LEU A 534 31.07 -27.86 16.29
C LEU A 534 31.66 -26.82 17.24
N ASN A 535 32.96 -26.91 17.52
CA ASN A 535 33.69 -25.93 18.36
C ASN A 535 33.06 -25.60 19.73
N GLY A 536 32.24 -26.49 20.29
CA GLY A 536 31.61 -26.28 21.60
C GLY A 536 30.17 -25.75 21.56
N LEU A 537 29.60 -25.58 20.37
CA LEU A 537 28.23 -25.12 20.16
C LEU A 537 27.48 -26.09 19.25
N TRP A 538 26.15 -26.09 19.34
CA TRP A 538 25.31 -26.73 18.33
C TRP A 538 25.13 -25.78 17.15
N SER A 539 25.46 -26.24 15.96
CA SER A 539 25.39 -25.48 14.71
C SER A 539 24.55 -26.25 13.70
N ASP A 540 23.71 -25.55 12.95
CA ASP A 540 22.98 -26.12 11.83
C ASP A 540 23.81 -25.92 10.56
N VAL A 541 24.14 -27.02 9.87
CA VAL A 541 24.87 -26.97 8.59
C VAL A 541 23.87 -27.16 7.47
N HIS A 542 23.73 -26.17 6.60
CA HIS A 542 22.79 -26.19 5.49
C HIS A 542 23.35 -26.94 4.28
N ILE A 543 22.53 -27.83 3.72
CA ILE A 543 22.89 -28.79 2.67
C ILE A 543 21.83 -28.76 1.57
N ARG A 544 22.23 -28.41 0.35
CA ARG A 544 21.38 -28.59 -0.83
C ARG A 544 21.51 -30.01 -1.39
N PHE A 545 20.49 -30.85 -1.24
CA PHE A 545 20.43 -32.23 -1.72
C PHE A 545 19.16 -32.46 -2.56
N ASP A 546 19.33 -32.52 -3.87
CA ASP A 546 18.26 -32.73 -4.86
C ASP A 546 17.98 -34.20 -5.17
N GLY A 547 18.58 -35.12 -4.42
CA GLY A 547 18.55 -36.55 -4.70
C GLY A 547 19.45 -36.97 -5.86
N SER A 548 20.16 -36.04 -6.52
CA SER A 548 21.13 -36.36 -7.55
C SER A 548 22.44 -36.87 -6.93
N MET A 549 23.08 -37.81 -7.64
CA MET A 549 24.34 -38.42 -7.21
C MET A 549 25.48 -37.39 -7.28
N LEU A 550 26.41 -37.44 -6.33
CA LEU A 550 27.65 -36.64 -6.40
C LEU A 550 28.32 -36.84 -7.78
N LYS A 551 28.71 -35.75 -8.44
CA LYS A 551 29.47 -35.79 -9.70
C LYS A 551 30.82 -35.11 -9.50
N HIS A 552 31.88 -35.71 -10.03
CA HIS A 552 33.22 -35.09 -10.15
C HIS A 552 33.76 -35.34 -11.56
N ASN A 553 34.07 -34.28 -12.31
CA ASN A 553 34.53 -34.34 -13.71
C ASN A 553 33.62 -35.22 -14.60
N GLU A 554 32.32 -34.91 -14.62
CA GLU A 554 31.29 -35.63 -15.40
C GLU A 554 31.13 -37.13 -15.09
N ARG A 555 31.83 -37.66 -14.07
CA ARG A 555 31.59 -39.00 -13.54
C ARG A 555 30.72 -38.94 -12.30
N THR A 556 29.63 -39.69 -12.36
CA THR A 556 28.83 -40.08 -11.20
C THR A 556 29.72 -40.83 -10.20
N LEU A 557 29.83 -40.31 -8.98
CA LEU A 557 30.39 -41.06 -7.86
C LEU A 557 29.40 -42.17 -7.51
N ASP A 558 29.87 -43.42 -7.57
CA ASP A 558 29.11 -44.62 -7.23
C ASP A 558 28.55 -44.49 -5.80
N PRO A 559 27.25 -44.76 -5.56
CA PRO A 559 26.66 -44.80 -4.21
C PRO A 559 27.45 -45.65 -3.21
N ALA A 560 28.23 -46.63 -3.68
CA ALA A 560 29.14 -47.43 -2.86
C ALA A 560 30.33 -46.65 -2.26
N ALA A 561 30.60 -45.41 -2.72
CA ALA A 561 31.68 -44.56 -2.23
C ALA A 561 31.28 -43.68 -1.02
N LEU A 562 29.98 -43.59 -0.72
CA LEU A 562 29.43 -42.91 0.47
C LEU A 562 28.71 -43.94 1.36
N GLY A 563 28.61 -43.68 2.66
CA GLY A 563 27.91 -44.58 3.59
C GLY A 563 26.39 -44.48 3.40
N GLN A 564 25.85 -45.17 2.40
CA GLN A 564 24.41 -45.25 2.16
C GLN A 564 23.75 -46.29 3.08
N SER A 565 22.49 -46.05 3.45
CA SER A 565 21.65 -47.11 4.01
C SER A 565 21.47 -48.26 3.00
N ASN A 566 21.22 -49.48 3.50
CA ASN A 566 20.85 -50.62 2.64
C ASN A 566 19.51 -50.40 1.89
N SER A 567 18.78 -49.34 2.23
CA SER A 567 17.62 -48.85 1.48
C SER A 567 18.03 -47.73 0.51
N VAL A 568 17.80 -47.95 -0.78
CA VAL A 568 18.13 -47.00 -1.86
C VAL A 568 17.37 -45.67 -1.76
N ASN A 569 16.30 -45.61 -0.97
CA ASN A 569 15.45 -44.42 -0.79
C ASN A 569 15.68 -43.72 0.56
N GLU A 570 16.77 -44.04 1.27
CA GLU A 570 17.06 -43.49 2.59
C GLU A 570 18.39 -42.71 2.57
N PHE A 571 18.29 -41.39 2.64
CA PHE A 571 19.42 -40.47 2.39
C PHE A 571 19.93 -39.70 3.62
N TRP A 572 19.35 -39.91 4.80
CA TRP A 572 19.75 -39.16 6.00
C TRP A 572 21.22 -39.37 6.38
N THR A 573 21.79 -40.56 6.15
CA THR A 573 23.22 -40.81 6.39
C THR A 573 24.11 -40.02 5.43
N VAL A 574 23.65 -39.82 4.19
CA VAL A 574 24.31 -39.00 3.17
C VAL A 574 24.27 -37.53 3.57
N LEU A 575 23.12 -37.04 4.06
CA LEU A 575 22.98 -35.67 4.57
C LEU A 575 23.95 -35.39 5.73
N PHE A 576 24.06 -36.30 6.70
CA PHE A 576 24.99 -36.16 7.82
C PHE A 576 26.46 -36.19 7.41
N GLN A 577 26.82 -37.12 6.53
CA GLN A 577 28.18 -37.21 6.02
C GLN A 577 28.56 -35.93 5.26
N ARG A 578 27.62 -35.40 4.47
CA ARG A 578 27.83 -34.16 3.72
C ARG A 578 27.95 -32.96 4.65
N ALA A 579 27.06 -32.81 5.62
CA ALA A 579 27.10 -31.74 6.60
C ALA A 579 28.41 -31.73 7.41
N TYR A 580 28.87 -32.90 7.84
CA TYR A 580 30.12 -33.00 8.57
C TYR A 580 31.34 -32.68 7.69
N LEU A 581 31.33 -33.09 6.42
CA LEU A 581 32.40 -32.77 5.48
C LEU A 581 32.45 -31.28 5.15
N GLN A 582 31.28 -30.66 4.94
CA GLN A 582 31.14 -29.23 4.67
C GLN A 582 31.64 -28.40 5.85
N ALA A 583 31.27 -28.77 7.08
CA ALA A 583 31.79 -28.16 8.30
C ALA A 583 33.31 -28.29 8.49
N CYS A 584 33.99 -29.13 7.70
CA CYS A 584 35.40 -29.46 7.83
C CYS A 584 36.27 -29.01 6.63
N HIS A 585 35.70 -28.31 5.64
CA HIS A 585 36.38 -27.73 4.47
C HIS A 585 37.43 -28.64 3.77
N ASN A 586 37.13 -29.93 3.54
CA ASN A 586 38.11 -30.87 2.96
C ASN A 586 37.48 -31.94 2.06
N ILE A 587 36.99 -31.53 0.89
CA ILE A 587 36.43 -32.42 -0.14
C ILE A 587 37.48 -32.97 -1.12
N SER A 588 38.66 -32.35 -1.21
CA SER A 588 39.70 -32.66 -2.22
C SER A 588 40.48 -33.95 -1.97
N GLN A 589 40.36 -34.59 -0.80
CA GLN A 589 41.01 -35.88 -0.52
C GLN A 589 40.25 -37.12 -1.04
N PHE A 590 39.21 -36.93 -1.87
CA PHE A 590 38.56 -38.06 -2.55
C PHE A 590 39.49 -38.82 -3.51
N ASN A 591 40.62 -38.22 -3.91
CA ASN A 591 41.53 -38.73 -4.93
C ASN A 591 42.95 -39.03 -4.41
N ALA A 592 43.13 -40.14 -3.71
CA ALA A 592 44.35 -40.97 -3.78
C ALA A 592 44.19 -42.24 -2.93
N ALA A 593 43.96 -43.38 -3.59
CA ALA A 593 43.79 -44.72 -3.01
C ALA A 593 42.50 -44.89 -2.17
N GLY A 594 41.53 -45.59 -2.77
CA GLY A 594 40.18 -45.74 -2.25
C GLY A 594 40.09 -46.26 -0.82
N VAL A 595 39.05 -45.83 -0.12
CA VAL A 595 38.52 -46.36 1.16
C VAL A 595 39.56 -47.19 1.93
N ALA A 596 40.69 -46.57 2.26
CA ALA A 596 41.70 -47.24 3.05
C ALA A 596 41.17 -47.23 4.49
N ALA A 597 40.85 -48.41 4.98
CA ALA A 597 40.43 -48.66 6.36
C ALA A 597 41.50 -48.09 7.33
N PHE A 598 41.08 -47.26 8.29
CA PHE A 598 41.92 -46.78 9.39
C PHE A 598 41.31 -47.07 10.76
N GLY A 599 42.12 -47.66 11.64
CA GLY A 599 41.78 -48.03 13.02
C GLY A 599 42.61 -47.25 14.05
N GLY A 600 42.32 -45.95 14.21
CA GLY A 600 42.96 -45.06 15.18
C GLY A 600 42.07 -44.72 16.39
N GLU A 601 42.69 -44.58 17.56
CA GLU A 601 42.05 -44.23 18.85
C GLU A 601 41.48 -42.79 18.88
N SER A 602 41.90 -41.93 17.96
CA SER A 602 41.50 -40.52 17.82
C SER A 602 40.16 -40.29 17.11
N ASP A 603 39.75 -41.22 16.26
CA ASP A 603 38.78 -40.93 15.20
C ASP A 603 37.34 -41.07 15.71
N GLY A 604 37.07 -42.05 16.56
CA GLY A 604 35.75 -42.19 17.20
C GLY A 604 35.43 -41.10 18.21
N ARG A 605 36.42 -40.51 18.88
CA ARG A 605 36.18 -39.47 19.90
C ARG A 605 35.61 -38.18 19.31
N ARG A 606 36.09 -37.81 18.12
CA ARG A 606 35.66 -36.60 17.40
C ARG A 606 34.29 -36.79 16.75
N ALA A 607 34.03 -37.96 16.18
CA ALA A 607 32.72 -38.31 15.65
C ALA A 607 31.63 -38.29 16.75
N PHE A 608 31.91 -38.88 17.92
CA PHE A 608 30.99 -38.78 19.07
C PHE A 608 30.79 -37.32 19.51
N TYR A 609 31.84 -36.51 19.58
CA TYR A 609 31.72 -35.11 19.96
C TYR A 609 30.84 -34.33 18.99
N ALA A 610 31.04 -34.50 17.68
CA ALA A 610 30.24 -33.80 16.67
C ALA A 610 28.78 -34.23 16.64
N LEU A 611 28.46 -35.49 16.94
CA LEU A 611 27.08 -36.00 16.89
C LEU A 611 26.32 -35.81 18.21
N THR A 612 27.02 -35.81 19.34
CA THR A 612 26.40 -35.88 20.69
C THR A 612 26.70 -34.69 21.58
N GLY A 613 27.67 -33.85 21.19
CA GLY A 613 28.24 -32.80 22.04
C GLY A 613 29.09 -33.33 23.20
N ARG A 614 29.37 -34.63 23.26
CA ARG A 614 30.12 -35.28 24.34
C ARG A 614 31.40 -35.92 23.84
N TRP A 615 32.50 -35.69 24.57
CA TRP A 615 33.77 -36.33 24.26
C TRP A 615 33.74 -37.82 24.57
N GLY A 616 34.14 -38.63 23.60
CA GLY A 616 34.34 -40.06 23.80
C GLY A 616 35.56 -40.38 24.69
N TRP A 617 35.42 -41.44 25.47
CA TRP A 617 36.45 -42.02 26.33
C TRP A 617 37.02 -43.27 25.68
N THR A 618 38.34 -43.45 25.74
CA THR A 618 39.00 -44.59 25.09
C THR A 618 39.19 -45.74 26.07
N PHE A 619 39.20 -46.96 25.55
CA PHE A 619 39.49 -48.17 26.29
C PHE A 619 40.22 -49.18 25.40
N THR A 620 40.85 -50.18 26.03
CA THR A 620 41.39 -51.33 25.31
C THR A 620 40.50 -52.55 25.56
N PRO A 621 39.99 -53.25 24.53
CA PRO A 621 39.13 -54.42 24.71
C PRO A 621 39.75 -55.50 25.60
N ALA A 622 41.07 -55.72 25.51
CA ALA A 622 41.81 -56.63 26.38
C ALA A 622 41.95 -56.15 27.85
N GLY A 623 41.82 -54.84 28.10
CA GLY A 623 41.91 -54.23 29.43
C GLY A 623 40.55 -54.00 30.12
N THR A 624 39.44 -54.32 29.44
CA THR A 624 38.06 -54.13 29.93
C THR A 624 37.38 -55.48 30.17
N SER A 625 36.22 -55.51 30.83
CA SER A 625 35.41 -56.74 30.98
C SER A 625 34.12 -56.68 30.15
N ALA A 626 33.60 -57.85 29.74
CA ALA A 626 32.32 -57.95 29.02
C ALA A 626 31.18 -57.27 29.79
N ALA A 627 31.14 -57.45 31.12
CA ALA A 627 30.13 -56.83 31.98
C ALA A 627 30.22 -55.30 31.98
N THR A 628 31.44 -54.74 31.88
CA THR A 628 31.66 -53.29 31.78
C THR A 628 31.12 -52.73 30.47
N ILE A 629 31.46 -53.37 29.34
CA ILE A 629 30.95 -52.94 28.02
C ILE A 629 29.42 -53.09 27.97
N LYS A 630 28.88 -54.19 28.52
CA LYS A 630 27.43 -54.36 28.64
C LYS A 630 26.80 -53.21 29.44
N SER A 631 27.40 -52.81 30.57
CA SER A 631 26.89 -51.70 31.36
C SER A 631 26.92 -50.36 30.63
N TRP A 632 27.84 -50.14 29.68
CA TRP A 632 27.82 -48.95 28.83
C TRP A 632 26.65 -48.99 27.85
N LEU A 633 26.47 -50.11 27.16
CA LEU A 633 25.35 -50.31 26.23
C LEU A 633 23.99 -50.21 26.94
N ASP A 634 23.83 -50.82 28.11
CA ASP A 634 22.59 -50.78 28.91
C ASP A 634 22.24 -49.36 29.40
N ARG A 635 23.25 -48.48 29.52
CA ARG A 635 23.07 -47.06 29.88
C ARG A 635 22.90 -46.16 28.67
N GLY A 636 22.89 -46.73 27.46
CA GLY A 636 22.77 -45.97 26.22
C GLY A 636 24.04 -45.20 25.86
N TYR A 637 25.23 -45.81 26.02
CA TYR A 637 26.48 -45.26 25.45
C TYR A 637 26.99 -46.05 24.26
N GLY A 638 27.37 -45.29 23.22
CA GLY A 638 27.79 -45.84 21.95
C GLY A 638 29.17 -46.44 22.12
N VAL A 639 29.42 -47.64 21.59
CA VAL A 639 30.73 -48.27 21.74
C VAL A 639 31.22 -48.67 20.35
N VAL A 640 32.37 -48.10 19.96
CA VAL A 640 33.06 -48.43 18.70
C VAL A 640 34.39 -49.07 19.04
N VAL A 641 34.77 -50.12 18.33
CA VAL A 641 36.06 -50.82 18.48
C VAL A 641 36.76 -50.93 17.14
N ALA A 642 38.09 -50.83 17.15
CA ALA A 642 38.90 -50.88 15.95
C ALA A 642 39.87 -52.05 15.97
N THR A 643 39.99 -52.71 14.82
CA THR A 643 40.98 -53.77 14.58
C THR A 643 42.37 -53.16 14.34
N PRO A 644 43.45 -53.92 14.60
CA PRO A 644 44.81 -53.43 14.39
C PRO A 644 45.11 -53.06 12.93
N GLY A 645 46.03 -52.10 12.75
CA GLY A 645 46.51 -51.63 11.44
C GLY A 645 47.17 -52.70 10.54
N ASN A 646 47.30 -52.36 9.25
CA ASN A 646 47.62 -53.24 8.12
C ASN A 646 48.69 -54.31 8.40
N GLY A 647 48.33 -55.58 8.12
CA GLY A 647 49.25 -56.73 8.17
C GLY A 647 49.20 -57.59 9.44
N LYS A 648 48.33 -57.29 10.41
CA LYS A 648 48.10 -58.11 11.61
C LYS A 648 46.90 -59.05 11.42
N LYS A 649 47.02 -60.30 11.89
CA LYS A 649 45.93 -61.31 11.83
C LYS A 649 44.79 -60.92 12.76
N VAL A 650 43.60 -60.78 12.20
CA VAL A 650 42.32 -60.66 12.93
C VAL A 650 41.63 -62.03 12.98
N VAL A 651 40.73 -62.23 13.95
CA VAL A 651 40.01 -63.50 14.13
C VAL A 651 38.78 -63.54 13.21
N GLY A 652 38.58 -64.66 12.51
CA GLY A 652 37.38 -64.89 11.70
C GLY A 652 37.34 -64.02 10.43
N GLU A 653 36.17 -63.46 10.13
CA GLU A 653 35.87 -62.67 8.93
C GLU A 653 36.06 -61.15 9.14
N LEU A 654 36.65 -60.75 10.28
CA LEU A 654 36.97 -59.35 10.55
C LEU A 654 37.94 -58.79 9.51
N VAL A 655 37.80 -57.49 9.22
CA VAL A 655 38.63 -56.71 8.31
C VAL A 655 39.70 -56.00 9.15
N SER A 656 40.96 -56.06 8.73
CA SER A 656 42.06 -55.34 9.39
C SER A 656 42.00 -53.84 9.11
N SER A 657 42.53 -53.02 10.03
CA SER A 657 42.46 -51.55 9.99
C SER A 657 41.05 -50.99 9.95
N HIS A 658 40.05 -51.74 10.39
CA HIS A 658 38.64 -51.40 10.26
C HIS A 658 37.95 -51.24 11.62
N SER A 659 36.94 -50.37 11.66
CA SER A 659 36.16 -50.06 12.85
C SER A 659 34.80 -50.75 12.82
N TYR A 660 34.31 -51.10 14.00
CA TYR A 660 33.10 -51.86 14.21
C TYR A 660 32.31 -51.30 15.39
N SER A 661 30.99 -51.20 15.23
CA SER A 661 30.10 -50.81 16.32
C SER A 661 29.74 -52.01 17.18
N VAL A 662 29.87 -51.92 18.50
CA VAL A 662 29.38 -52.96 19.41
C VAL A 662 27.88 -52.78 19.59
N THR A 663 27.09 -53.77 19.14
CA THR A 663 25.63 -53.67 19.12
C THR A 663 24.97 -54.43 20.25
N SER A 664 25.60 -55.49 20.76
CA SER A 664 25.11 -56.16 21.97
C SER A 664 26.21 -56.94 22.72
N VAL A 665 26.03 -57.10 24.03
CA VAL A 665 26.86 -57.98 24.87
C VAL A 665 25.95 -58.84 25.72
N ASN A 666 26.03 -60.15 25.55
CA ASN A 666 25.13 -61.12 26.17
C ASN A 666 25.91 -62.17 26.98
N TYR A 667 25.28 -62.69 28.04
CA TYR A 667 25.81 -63.81 28.81
C TYR A 667 24.90 -65.03 28.67
N GLY A 668 25.44 -66.10 28.09
CA GLY A 668 24.70 -67.34 27.84
C GLY A 668 25.42 -68.57 28.38
N ALA A 669 24.91 -69.76 28.03
CA ALA A 669 25.45 -71.05 28.48
C ALA A 669 26.92 -71.28 28.12
N SER A 670 27.42 -70.62 27.07
CA SER A 670 28.82 -70.72 26.58
C SER A 670 29.72 -69.56 27.07
N GLY A 671 29.25 -68.74 28.01
CA GLY A 671 29.95 -67.55 28.51
C GLY A 671 29.50 -66.25 27.84
N TRP A 672 30.35 -65.23 27.91
CA TRP A 672 30.10 -63.91 27.35
C TRP A 672 30.29 -63.90 25.82
N THR A 673 29.34 -63.31 25.11
CA THR A 673 29.41 -63.06 23.66
C THR A 673 29.20 -61.57 23.37
N VAL A 674 29.90 -61.07 22.36
CA VAL A 674 29.84 -59.68 21.91
C VAL A 674 29.47 -59.68 20.44
N THR A 675 28.39 -59.00 20.08
CA THR A 675 28.01 -58.77 18.69
C THR A 675 28.52 -57.40 18.27
N VAL A 676 29.26 -57.39 17.17
CA VAL A 676 29.74 -56.18 16.51
C VAL A 676 29.12 -56.07 15.12
N ARG A 677 29.01 -54.86 14.59
CA ARG A 677 28.51 -54.63 13.23
C ARG A 677 29.60 -54.01 12.36
N ASN A 678 29.83 -54.61 11.20
CA ASN A 678 30.64 -54.03 10.13
C ASN A 678 29.84 -52.90 9.46
N PRO A 679 30.36 -51.66 9.43
CA PRO A 679 29.67 -50.54 8.77
C PRO A 679 29.48 -50.72 7.26
N TRP A 680 30.26 -51.60 6.60
CA TRP A 680 30.05 -51.92 5.19
C TRP A 680 28.79 -52.75 4.91
N GLY A 681 28.07 -53.21 5.95
CA GLY A 681 26.85 -54.00 5.78
C GLY A 681 27.07 -55.43 5.29
N HIS A 682 28.32 -55.91 5.28
CA HIS A 682 28.69 -57.29 4.96
C HIS A 682 29.86 -57.79 5.80
N ASP A 683 30.02 -59.10 5.95
CA ASP A 683 30.94 -59.71 6.93
C ASP A 683 32.40 -59.80 6.49
N GLY A 684 32.85 -58.98 5.52
CA GLY A 684 34.27 -58.88 5.15
C GLY A 684 34.90 -60.11 4.46
N GLY A 685 34.19 -61.23 4.30
CA GLY A 685 34.65 -62.45 3.62
C GLY A 685 33.87 -62.82 2.36
N THR A 686 34.54 -63.36 1.34
CA THR A 686 33.89 -63.97 0.17
C THR A 686 33.34 -65.34 0.56
N ALA A 687 32.01 -65.48 0.49
CA ALA A 687 31.21 -66.72 0.60
C ALA A 687 30.87 -67.24 2.01
N SER A 688 29.78 -66.73 2.57
CA SER A 688 28.82 -67.55 3.33
C SER A 688 27.41 -66.97 3.12
N GLY A 689 26.41 -67.84 2.92
CA GLY A 689 25.06 -67.47 2.49
C GLY A 689 24.15 -66.97 3.61
N ASP A 690 24.64 -66.15 4.53
CA ASP A 690 23.82 -65.47 5.55
C ASP A 690 23.44 -64.04 5.12
N PRO A 691 22.32 -63.49 5.61
CA PRO A 691 21.75 -62.25 5.10
C PRO A 691 22.63 -61.03 5.39
N TRP A 692 22.75 -60.18 4.37
CA TRP A 692 23.50 -58.92 4.25
C TRP A 692 23.20 -57.84 5.32
N ASP A 693 23.56 -58.07 6.59
CA ASP A 693 23.33 -57.08 7.66
C ASP A 693 24.61 -56.62 8.39
N GLY A 694 25.72 -57.34 8.23
CA GLY A 694 27.05 -57.01 8.74
C GLY A 694 27.27 -57.36 10.22
N TYR A 695 26.41 -58.16 10.85
CA TYR A 695 26.52 -58.48 12.28
C TYR A 695 27.37 -59.72 12.56
N ILE A 696 28.46 -59.53 13.30
CA ILE A 696 29.41 -60.58 13.67
C ILE A 696 29.35 -60.82 15.17
N THR A 697 28.97 -62.03 15.59
CA THR A 697 28.96 -62.42 17.01
C THR A 697 30.21 -63.20 17.39
N LEU A 698 30.96 -62.67 18.36
CA LEU A 698 32.22 -63.22 18.84
C LEU A 698 32.07 -63.72 20.28
N THR A 699 32.82 -64.75 20.65
CA THR A 699 33.08 -65.02 22.07
C THR A 699 33.90 -63.87 22.67
N TRP A 700 33.76 -63.60 23.96
CA TRP A 700 34.51 -62.54 24.64
C TRP A 700 36.03 -62.64 24.39
N ASP A 701 36.55 -63.85 24.43
CA ASP A 701 37.96 -64.14 24.23
C ASP A 701 38.42 -63.84 22.77
N ALA A 702 37.56 -64.06 21.78
CA ALA A 702 37.81 -63.66 20.40
C ALA A 702 37.71 -62.14 20.23
N PHE A 703 36.72 -61.48 20.84
CA PHE A 703 36.55 -60.03 20.81
C PHE A 703 37.78 -59.31 21.40
N ALA A 704 38.17 -59.66 22.63
CA ALA A 704 39.27 -59.01 23.36
C ALA A 704 40.63 -59.13 22.65
N ARG A 705 40.83 -60.16 21.82
CA ARG A 705 42.04 -60.34 21.01
C ARG A 705 42.00 -59.67 19.64
N SER A 706 40.81 -59.44 19.10
CA SER A 706 40.66 -58.97 17.71
C SER A 706 40.69 -57.45 17.59
N PHE A 707 40.34 -56.75 18.66
CA PHE A 707 40.25 -55.30 18.68
C PHE A 707 41.33 -54.70 19.58
N THR A 708 42.04 -53.70 19.08
CA THR A 708 43.18 -53.08 19.77
C THR A 708 42.81 -51.80 20.52
N SER A 709 41.75 -51.14 20.10
CA SER A 709 41.25 -49.91 20.71
C SER A 709 39.72 -49.89 20.66
N GLY A 710 39.13 -49.12 21.56
CA GLY A 710 37.72 -48.77 21.51
C GLY A 710 37.47 -47.40 22.10
N THR A 711 36.35 -46.81 21.71
CA THR A 711 35.84 -45.53 22.20
C THR A 711 34.39 -45.71 22.63
N TYR A 712 34.01 -45.11 23.76
CA TYR A 712 32.61 -45.02 24.18
C TYR A 712 32.22 -43.59 24.58
N ALA A 713 30.98 -43.17 24.33
CA ALA A 713 30.47 -41.84 24.64
C ALA A 713 29.01 -41.87 25.08
#